data_AF-A0A929SBS9-F1
#
_entry.id   AF-A0A929SBS9-F1
#
_cell.length_a   1.000
_cell.length_b   1.000
_cell.length_c   1.000
_cell.angle_alpha   90.00
_cell.angle_beta   90.00
_cell.angle_gamma   90.00
#
_symmetry.space_group_name_H-M   'P 1'
#
loop_
_entity.id
_entity.type
_entity.pdbx_description
1 polymer ?
#
loop_
_entity_poly.entity_id
_entity_poly.type
_entity_poly.pdbx_seq_one_letter_code
_entity_poly.pdbx_strand_id
1 'polypeptide(L)'
;MTSVENKKFSSPEEKGNKERETNEQSKLRTIQNVTQKLFSNFSTEEKSNLIISISSYLKLPGANFQGVFNMLIKLKNDNLNNPKLAQIIISALKKQIERKTLDLQNKKEKKQILRGNIDKKIRNNGLQNKNQDREDEYKASLKKFESQKNHIKQTIQKVLKAQSSLKPEYQPTQAQITAKVQSLSPETKTKLKSSGLSETVYAKLLASKDSLFSAGDTSQESRDFLESLKELNQSLGIRDLDQMPNSFSVDKQFFKDNPDLVKHIGESQDFKTLDNSFDLSWLKNFKEVSTFVEKFGDENLKRLKSQISPFFDEEGRLKQLTPEERKIFETFFSSFQAIKQQMTGVSTNMLKAGAMQAPIVALYHYLDQDSIGLENLNQQNRQFGDRTDILTEGEDKILKFSGKIDNKPINFYFNLNTGKLQCDDHLNFNKDQNRISIGETTRTDLNIQLPSQQDLITLLQETLTPETQQELLKTSSNMQEYHQNLNQLISSTLEGSFNFDPLIRSRISMQTEKNLTSQEFSADFLPPHISSQLQDERIINNNPQIKKLFQILDFVSENSTSDQLISLRKSFKKLTSLISSRQELEKIADPIIKEQFIKLHESLQNTSTIANRTETMFSFLQIFLKQDFSKNEFNPQTLTKNDIFDFIDLENFLSVANEGITLQQKGGFSHTFSTNITAKREKQENLANAKGIEDIERELNNIAVA
;
A
#
# COMPACT_ATOMS: atom_id res chain seq x y z
N MET A 1 34.20 -23.12 50.31
CA MET A 1 33.06 -23.93 50.77
C MET A 1 32.30 -24.46 49.57
N THR A 2 31.67 -25.63 49.78
CA THR A 2 30.70 -26.35 48.93
C THR A 2 31.18 -27.10 47.68
N SER A 3 31.17 -28.42 47.89
CA SER A 3 31.06 -29.57 47.01
C SER A 3 29.88 -29.54 46.03
N VAL A 4 30.07 -30.16 44.86
CA VAL A 4 28.97 -30.70 44.03
C VAL A 4 29.30 -32.14 43.64
N GLU A 5 28.50 -33.08 44.18
CA GLU A 5 28.42 -34.48 43.79
C GLU A 5 27.86 -34.62 42.37
N ASN A 6 28.56 -35.33 41.47
CA ASN A 6 27.96 -35.85 40.23
C ASN A 6 27.48 -37.29 40.44
N LYS A 7 26.25 -37.44 40.96
CA LYS A 7 25.50 -38.71 40.90
C LYS A 7 25.03 -38.94 39.45
N LYS A 8 25.55 -39.98 38.80
CA LYS A 8 25.00 -40.52 37.55
C LYS A 8 23.56 -40.97 37.79
N PHE A 9 22.59 -40.22 37.28
CA PHE A 9 21.18 -40.62 37.24
C PHE A 9 20.95 -41.57 36.06
N SER A 10 20.65 -42.85 36.35
CA SER A 10 20.06 -43.78 35.38
C SER A 10 18.69 -43.29 34.92
N SER A 11 18.38 -43.42 33.62
CA SER A 11 17.20 -42.81 33.02
C SER A 11 15.89 -43.44 33.55
N PRO A 12 14.76 -42.69 33.53
CA PRO A 12 13.43 -43.21 33.89
C PRO A 12 13.00 -44.44 33.08
N GLU A 13 13.50 -44.58 31.85
CA GLU A 13 13.23 -45.74 31.00
C GLU A 13 13.92 -47.02 31.51
N GLU A 14 15.15 -46.91 32.04
CA GLU A 14 15.87 -48.06 32.61
C GLU A 14 15.26 -48.56 33.94
N LYS A 15 14.72 -47.64 34.76
CA LYS A 15 13.98 -48.01 35.98
C LYS A 15 12.62 -48.63 35.66
N GLY A 16 11.89 -48.06 34.68
CA GLY A 16 10.60 -48.58 34.23
C GLY A 16 10.68 -49.97 33.56
N ASN A 17 11.78 -50.29 32.89
CA ASN A 17 11.99 -51.61 32.30
C ASN A 17 12.31 -52.69 33.35
N LYS A 18 13.13 -52.39 34.36
CA LYS A 18 13.44 -53.35 35.45
C LYS A 18 12.23 -53.71 36.32
N GLU A 19 11.33 -52.74 36.59
CA GLU A 19 10.08 -52.99 37.32
C GLU A 19 9.05 -53.80 36.51
N ARG A 20 9.02 -53.62 35.17
CA ARG A 20 8.18 -54.44 34.28
C ARG A 20 8.65 -55.90 34.20
N GLU A 21 9.97 -56.12 34.14
CA GLU A 21 10.56 -57.46 34.11
C GLU A 21 10.30 -58.25 35.40
N THR A 22 10.41 -57.60 36.57
CA THR A 22 10.13 -58.26 37.87
C THR A 22 8.63 -58.62 38.02
N ASN A 23 7.73 -57.83 37.44
CA ASN A 23 6.28 -58.08 37.49
C ASN A 23 5.81 -59.15 36.47
N GLU A 24 6.43 -59.25 35.28
CA GLU A 24 6.16 -60.36 34.34
C GLU A 24 6.65 -61.70 34.92
N GLN A 25 7.83 -61.74 35.55
CA GLN A 25 8.37 -62.96 36.15
C GLN A 25 7.54 -63.46 37.34
N SER A 26 7.01 -62.56 38.17
CA SER A 26 6.13 -62.95 39.30
C SER A 26 4.83 -63.59 38.80
N LYS A 27 4.19 -63.00 37.78
CA LYS A 27 2.98 -63.53 37.15
C LYS A 27 3.21 -64.90 36.51
N LEU A 28 4.34 -65.08 35.81
CA LEU A 28 4.65 -66.36 35.16
C LEU A 28 4.82 -67.49 36.19
N ARG A 29 5.46 -67.21 37.33
CA ARG A 29 5.56 -68.15 38.46
C ARG A 29 4.19 -68.48 39.04
N THR A 30 3.29 -67.51 39.18
CA THR A 30 1.92 -67.76 39.65
C THR A 30 1.14 -68.65 38.68
N ILE A 31 1.25 -68.43 37.36
CA ILE A 31 0.60 -69.27 36.33
C ILE A 31 1.12 -70.70 36.41
N GLN A 32 2.44 -70.88 36.55
CA GLN A 32 3.08 -72.19 36.69
C GLN A 32 2.53 -72.94 37.91
N ASN A 33 2.56 -72.31 39.09
CA ASN A 33 2.10 -72.92 40.34
C ASN A 33 0.63 -73.33 40.30
N VAL A 34 -0.24 -72.44 39.79
CA VAL A 34 -1.69 -72.71 39.70
C VAL A 34 -1.99 -73.80 38.67
N THR A 35 -1.31 -73.79 37.52
CA THR A 35 -1.47 -74.81 36.49
C THR A 35 -1.05 -76.19 37.00
N GLN A 36 0.07 -76.26 37.72
CA GLN A 36 0.58 -77.51 38.27
C GLN A 36 -0.33 -78.09 39.35
N LYS A 37 -0.99 -77.23 40.14
CA LYS A 37 -1.98 -77.64 41.14
C LYS A 37 -3.31 -78.07 40.52
N LEU A 38 -3.83 -77.33 39.55
CA LEU A 38 -5.14 -77.60 38.93
C LEU A 38 -5.11 -78.76 37.95
N PHE A 39 -3.98 -79.00 37.29
CA PHE A 39 -3.81 -80.01 36.24
C PHE A 39 -2.67 -80.97 36.56
N SER A 40 -2.59 -81.45 37.81
CA SER A 40 -1.55 -82.36 38.30
C SER A 40 -1.38 -83.60 37.43
N ASN A 41 -2.47 -84.10 36.84
CA ASN A 41 -2.52 -85.36 36.08
C ASN A 41 -2.07 -85.23 34.62
N PHE A 42 -1.76 -84.02 34.14
CA PHE A 42 -1.27 -83.81 32.77
C PHE A 42 0.23 -84.09 32.67
N SER A 43 0.68 -84.48 31.47
CA SER A 43 2.10 -84.62 31.16
C SER A 43 2.83 -83.28 31.24
N THR A 44 4.16 -83.33 31.34
CA THR A 44 5.01 -82.15 31.39
C THR A 44 4.84 -81.26 30.15
N GLU A 45 4.70 -81.87 28.98
CA GLU A 45 4.50 -81.17 27.71
C GLU A 45 3.14 -80.47 27.64
N GLU A 46 2.07 -81.14 28.07
CA GLU A 46 0.72 -80.55 28.14
C GLU A 46 0.66 -79.38 29.11
N LYS A 47 1.31 -79.49 30.29
CA LYS A 47 1.40 -78.40 31.26
C LYS A 47 2.16 -77.20 30.68
N SER A 48 3.28 -77.43 30.00
CA SER A 48 4.06 -76.37 29.36
C SER A 48 3.25 -75.62 28.30
N ASN A 49 2.56 -76.36 27.42
CA ASN A 49 1.70 -75.78 26.38
C ASN A 49 0.53 -74.99 26.97
N LEU A 50 -0.03 -75.44 28.09
CA LEU A 50 -1.09 -74.73 28.81
C LEU A 50 -0.58 -73.41 29.39
N ILE A 51 0.60 -73.42 30.03
CA ILE A 51 1.24 -72.23 30.61
C ILE A 51 1.50 -71.17 29.52
N ILE A 52 2.03 -71.59 28.38
CA ILE A 52 2.28 -70.71 27.22
C ILE A 52 0.97 -70.09 26.72
N SER A 53 -0.08 -70.90 26.60
CA SER A 53 -1.39 -70.47 26.10
C SER A 53 -2.09 -69.51 27.07
N ILE A 54 -2.04 -69.78 28.38
CA ILE A 54 -2.60 -68.90 29.42
C ILE A 54 -1.86 -67.56 29.45
N SER A 55 -0.52 -67.61 29.38
CA SER A 55 0.31 -66.41 29.36
C SER A 55 0.00 -65.54 28.13
N SER A 56 -0.17 -66.17 26.97
CA SER A 56 -0.56 -65.49 25.73
C SER A 56 -1.95 -64.86 25.83
N TYR A 57 -2.91 -65.53 26.45
CA TYR A 57 -4.26 -64.99 26.67
C TYR A 57 -4.25 -63.78 27.60
N LEU A 58 -3.47 -63.82 28.70
CA LEU A 58 -3.42 -62.74 29.68
C LEU A 58 -2.69 -61.48 29.19
N LYS A 59 -1.91 -61.59 28.11
CA LYS A 59 -1.32 -60.43 27.41
C LYS A 59 -2.34 -59.66 26.57
N LEU A 60 -3.55 -60.19 26.36
CA LEU A 60 -4.61 -59.50 25.61
C LEU A 60 -5.32 -58.44 26.48
N PRO A 61 -5.67 -57.27 25.92
CA PRO A 61 -6.41 -56.22 26.63
C PRO A 61 -7.71 -56.73 27.26
N GLY A 62 -7.93 -56.41 28.54
CA GLY A 62 -9.13 -56.81 29.29
C GLY A 62 -9.19 -58.30 29.68
N ALA A 63 -8.10 -59.04 29.57
CA ALA A 63 -7.99 -60.39 30.10
C ALA A 63 -7.80 -60.37 31.64
N ASN A 64 -8.52 -61.22 32.36
CA ASN A 64 -8.45 -61.35 33.80
C ASN A 64 -7.89 -62.73 34.18
N PHE A 65 -6.90 -62.75 35.08
CA PHE A 65 -6.28 -63.94 35.65
C PHE A 65 -7.32 -64.92 36.24
N GLN A 66 -8.24 -64.45 37.07
CA GLN A 66 -9.24 -65.33 37.71
C GLN A 66 -10.27 -65.87 36.70
N GLY A 67 -10.62 -65.04 35.71
CA GLY A 67 -11.57 -65.42 34.67
C GLY A 67 -11.07 -66.57 33.78
N VAL A 68 -9.80 -66.54 33.37
CA VAL A 68 -9.23 -67.62 32.54
C VAL A 68 -9.20 -68.93 33.31
N PHE A 69 -8.74 -68.95 34.57
CA PHE A 69 -8.69 -70.19 35.34
C PHE A 69 -10.08 -70.74 35.69
N ASN A 70 -11.08 -69.89 35.95
CA ASN A 70 -12.47 -70.35 36.15
C ASN A 70 -13.03 -71.04 34.90
N MET A 71 -12.75 -70.49 33.71
CA MET A 71 -13.12 -71.12 32.44
C MET A 71 -12.43 -72.48 32.26
N LEU A 72 -11.13 -72.57 32.60
CA LEU A 72 -10.36 -73.81 32.49
C LEU A 72 -10.84 -74.88 33.48
N ILE A 73 -11.20 -74.49 34.71
CA ILE A 73 -11.79 -75.38 35.71
C ILE A 73 -13.13 -75.91 35.22
N LYS A 74 -13.98 -75.04 34.65
CA LYS A 74 -15.26 -75.46 34.08
C LYS A 74 -15.07 -76.48 32.96
N LEU A 75 -14.17 -76.21 32.01
CA LEU A 75 -13.86 -77.13 30.91
C LEU A 75 -13.29 -78.47 31.41
N LYS A 76 -12.46 -78.43 32.46
CA LYS A 76 -11.94 -79.62 33.13
C LYS A 76 -13.08 -80.46 33.70
N ASN A 77 -14.01 -79.83 34.42
CA ASN A 77 -15.14 -80.49 35.07
C ASN A 77 -16.12 -81.09 34.05
N ASP A 78 -16.40 -80.37 32.97
CA ASP A 78 -17.31 -80.80 31.91
C ASP A 78 -16.77 -82.01 31.10
N ASN A 79 -15.48 -82.37 31.26
CA ASN A 79 -14.79 -83.39 30.47
C ASN A 79 -13.93 -84.33 31.34
N LEU A 80 -14.35 -84.59 32.59
CA LEU A 80 -13.55 -85.17 33.68
C LEU A 80 -12.82 -86.50 33.36
N ASN A 81 -13.29 -87.27 32.37
CA ASN A 81 -12.75 -88.59 31.99
C ASN A 81 -12.30 -88.66 30.52
N ASN A 82 -12.14 -87.53 29.83
CA ASN A 82 -11.74 -87.53 28.42
C ASN A 82 -10.21 -87.70 28.28
N PRO A 83 -9.71 -88.73 27.58
CA PRO A 83 -8.26 -88.94 27.42
C PRO A 83 -7.57 -87.82 26.61
N LYS A 84 -8.33 -86.97 25.91
CA LYS A 84 -7.83 -85.80 25.16
C LYS A 84 -8.12 -84.46 25.84
N LEU A 85 -8.40 -84.46 27.15
CA LEU A 85 -8.79 -83.27 27.91
C LEU A 85 -7.82 -82.10 27.74
N ALA A 86 -6.51 -82.35 27.81
CA ALA A 86 -5.51 -81.31 27.65
C ALA A 86 -5.59 -80.63 26.28
N GLN A 87 -5.76 -81.41 25.20
CA GLN A 87 -5.90 -80.89 23.84
C GLN A 87 -7.18 -80.06 23.67
N ILE A 88 -8.30 -80.49 24.27
CA ILE A 88 -9.57 -79.76 24.26
C ILE A 88 -9.41 -78.38 24.92
N ILE A 89 -8.78 -78.35 26.10
CA ILE A 89 -8.57 -77.13 26.86
C ILE A 89 -7.63 -76.17 26.12
N ILE A 90 -6.50 -76.67 25.59
CA ILE A 90 -5.54 -75.86 24.82
C ILE A 90 -6.20 -75.30 23.55
N SER A 91 -6.98 -76.11 22.84
CA SER A 91 -7.68 -75.69 21.62
C SER A 91 -8.75 -74.62 21.90
N ALA A 92 -9.48 -74.74 23.02
CA ALA A 92 -10.46 -73.74 23.43
C ALA A 92 -9.81 -72.39 23.77
N LEU A 93 -8.66 -72.41 24.46
CA LEU A 93 -7.85 -71.22 24.74
C LEU A 93 -7.35 -70.56 23.45
N LYS A 94 -6.77 -71.33 22.52
CA LYS A 94 -6.28 -70.80 21.24
C LYS A 94 -7.39 -70.13 20.42
N LYS A 95 -8.56 -70.76 20.31
CA LYS A 95 -9.74 -70.18 19.62
C LYS A 95 -10.19 -68.85 20.26
N GLN A 96 -10.12 -68.73 21.58
CA GLN A 96 -10.47 -67.48 22.27
C GLN A 96 -9.45 -66.37 22.02
N ILE A 97 -8.16 -66.71 21.98
CA ILE A 97 -7.07 -65.78 21.63
C ILE A 97 -7.28 -65.25 20.21
N GLU A 98 -7.54 -66.14 19.25
CA GLU A 98 -7.80 -65.76 17.85
C GLU A 98 -9.00 -64.83 17.72
N ARG A 99 -10.14 -65.17 18.34
CA ARG A 99 -11.36 -64.33 18.32
C ARG A 99 -11.11 -62.93 18.86
N LYS A 100 -10.49 -62.82 20.05
CA LYS A 100 -10.18 -61.51 20.64
C LYS A 100 -9.19 -60.70 19.81
N THR A 101 -8.22 -61.36 19.18
CA THR A 101 -7.22 -60.70 18.32
C THR A 101 -7.89 -60.12 17.06
N LEU A 102 -8.78 -60.89 16.43
CA LEU A 102 -9.54 -60.46 15.26
C LEU A 102 -10.47 -59.28 15.59
N ASP A 103 -11.16 -59.33 16.73
CA ASP A 103 -12.02 -58.22 17.18
C ASP A 103 -11.25 -56.92 17.43
N LEU A 104 -10.02 -57.01 17.93
CA LEU A 104 -9.15 -55.85 18.15
C LEU A 104 -8.64 -55.27 16.82
N GLN A 105 -8.32 -56.11 15.84
CA GLN A 105 -7.97 -55.66 14.48
C GLN A 105 -9.16 -54.94 13.82
N ASN A 106 -10.35 -55.55 13.86
CA ASN A 106 -11.57 -54.97 13.32
C ASN A 106 -11.95 -53.62 13.99
N LYS A 107 -11.73 -53.49 15.30
CA LYS A 107 -11.95 -52.21 16.03
C LYS A 107 -10.92 -51.14 15.65
N LYS A 108 -9.66 -51.51 15.39
CA LYS A 108 -8.63 -50.58 14.91
C LYS A 108 -8.95 -50.10 13.50
N GLU A 109 -9.31 -51.00 12.60
CA GLU A 109 -9.70 -50.66 11.22
C GLU A 109 -10.94 -49.74 11.19
N LYS A 110 -12.00 -50.05 11.97
CA LYS A 110 -13.16 -49.16 12.07
C LYS A 110 -12.84 -47.76 12.59
N LYS A 111 -11.93 -47.63 13.57
CA LYS A 111 -11.48 -46.31 14.06
C LYS A 111 -10.64 -45.56 13.03
N GLN A 112 -9.84 -46.28 12.24
CA GLN A 112 -9.02 -45.69 11.18
C GLN A 112 -9.88 -45.20 10.01
N ILE A 113 -10.91 -45.95 9.63
CA ILE A 113 -11.91 -45.57 8.62
C ILE A 113 -12.74 -44.36 9.09
N LEU A 114 -13.18 -44.34 10.35
CA LEU A 114 -13.91 -43.18 10.90
C LEU A 114 -13.06 -41.91 10.91
N ARG A 115 -11.78 -42.00 11.31
CA ARG A 115 -10.85 -40.84 11.25
C ARG A 115 -10.63 -40.37 9.81
N GLY A 116 -10.39 -41.29 8.87
CA GLY A 116 -10.24 -40.94 7.45
C GLY A 116 -11.48 -40.25 6.84
N ASN A 117 -12.68 -40.63 7.28
CA ASN A 117 -13.92 -40.01 6.81
C ASN A 117 -14.18 -38.63 7.45
N ILE A 118 -13.83 -38.43 8.73
CA ILE A 118 -13.92 -37.14 9.40
C ILE A 118 -12.90 -36.15 8.83
N ASP A 119 -11.66 -36.59 8.60
CA ASP A 119 -10.60 -35.77 8.01
C ASP A 119 -10.93 -35.37 6.55
N LYS A 120 -11.56 -36.26 5.78
CA LYS A 120 -12.08 -35.93 4.43
C LYS A 120 -13.24 -34.93 4.49
N LYS A 121 -14.15 -35.05 5.46
CA LYS A 121 -15.29 -34.12 5.62
C LYS A 121 -14.83 -32.72 6.06
N ILE A 122 -13.86 -32.64 6.97
CA ILE A 122 -13.27 -31.39 7.42
C ILE A 122 -12.45 -30.73 6.29
N ARG A 123 -11.67 -31.50 5.51
CA ARG A 123 -11.00 -30.97 4.31
C ARG A 123 -11.99 -30.48 3.25
N ASN A 124 -13.04 -31.23 2.97
CA ASN A 124 -14.03 -30.83 1.96
C ASN A 124 -14.84 -29.61 2.40
N ASN A 125 -15.24 -29.48 3.67
CA ASN A 125 -15.91 -28.28 4.17
C ASN A 125 -14.96 -27.07 4.23
N GLY A 126 -13.68 -27.27 4.59
CA GLY A 126 -12.67 -26.21 4.57
C GLY A 126 -12.30 -25.73 3.15
N LEU A 127 -12.35 -26.62 2.16
CA LEU A 127 -12.20 -26.29 0.73
C LEU A 127 -13.47 -25.63 0.16
N GLN A 128 -14.66 -26.05 0.57
CA GLN A 128 -15.93 -25.45 0.15
C GLN A 128 -16.09 -24.02 0.67
N ASN A 129 -15.81 -23.76 1.95
CA ASN A 129 -15.89 -22.40 2.49
C ASN A 129 -14.87 -21.45 1.82
N LYS A 130 -13.62 -21.90 1.61
CA LYS A 130 -12.62 -21.10 0.88
C LYS A 130 -12.99 -20.85 -0.59
N ASN A 131 -13.64 -21.81 -1.25
CA ASN A 131 -14.11 -21.62 -2.63
C ASN A 131 -15.31 -20.68 -2.70
N GLN A 132 -16.17 -20.68 -1.68
CA GLN A 132 -17.34 -19.82 -1.60
C GLN A 132 -16.96 -18.37 -1.27
N ASP A 133 -16.02 -18.16 -0.35
CA ASP A 133 -15.45 -16.83 -0.06
C ASP A 133 -14.79 -16.23 -1.32
N ARG A 134 -14.06 -17.06 -2.09
CA ARG A 134 -13.46 -16.65 -3.38
C ARG A 134 -14.51 -16.37 -4.47
N GLU A 135 -15.58 -17.15 -4.55
CA GLU A 135 -16.69 -16.88 -5.48
C GLU A 135 -17.44 -15.58 -5.15
N ASP A 136 -17.58 -15.26 -3.87
CA ASP A 136 -18.23 -14.03 -3.42
C ASP A 136 -17.34 -12.80 -3.64
N GLU A 137 -16.02 -12.90 -3.41
CA GLU A 137 -15.03 -11.89 -3.82
C GLU A 137 -14.99 -11.68 -5.34
N TYR A 138 -15.10 -12.76 -6.10
CA TYR A 138 -15.17 -12.73 -7.56
C TYR A 138 -16.42 -11.99 -8.06
N LYS A 139 -17.60 -12.33 -7.53
CA LYS A 139 -18.86 -11.64 -7.86
C LYS A 139 -18.85 -10.17 -7.43
N ALA A 140 -18.19 -9.85 -6.32
CA ALA A 140 -18.01 -8.47 -5.88
C ALA A 140 -17.13 -7.67 -6.88
N SER A 141 -16.06 -8.28 -7.40
CA SER A 141 -15.19 -7.68 -8.41
C SER A 141 -15.90 -7.44 -9.75
N LEU A 142 -16.75 -8.40 -10.18
CA LEU A 142 -17.63 -8.24 -11.36
C LEU A 142 -18.65 -7.09 -11.21
N LYS A 143 -19.26 -6.94 -10.03
CA LYS A 143 -20.13 -5.79 -9.74
C LYS A 143 -19.37 -4.46 -9.76
N LYS A 144 -18.12 -4.43 -9.31
CA LYS A 144 -17.25 -3.24 -9.42
C LYS A 144 -17.00 -2.88 -10.89
N PHE A 145 -16.74 -3.86 -11.74
CA PHE A 145 -16.58 -3.67 -13.19
C PHE A 145 -17.82 -3.04 -13.85
N GLU A 146 -19.02 -3.54 -13.56
CA GLU A 146 -20.27 -2.94 -14.06
C GLU A 146 -20.52 -1.53 -13.52
N SER A 147 -20.18 -1.30 -12.24
CA SER A 147 -20.29 0.01 -11.60
C SER A 147 -19.36 1.03 -12.26
N GLN A 148 -18.13 0.64 -12.60
CA GLN A 148 -17.17 1.49 -13.29
C GLN A 148 -17.65 1.84 -14.72
N LYS A 149 -18.24 0.89 -15.43
CA LYS A 149 -18.87 1.15 -16.75
C LYS A 149 -20.01 2.16 -16.66
N ASN A 150 -20.81 2.11 -15.59
CA ASN A 150 -21.86 3.09 -15.34
C ASN A 150 -21.28 4.46 -14.93
N HIS A 151 -20.20 4.48 -14.14
CA HIS A 151 -19.48 5.70 -13.77
C HIS A 151 -18.93 6.42 -15.01
N ILE A 152 -18.30 5.69 -15.94
CA ILE A 152 -17.81 6.26 -17.22
C ILE A 152 -18.96 6.90 -18.02
N LYS A 153 -20.14 6.29 -18.06
CA LYS A 153 -21.30 6.89 -18.74
C LYS A 153 -21.74 8.20 -18.07
N GLN A 154 -21.70 8.25 -16.74
CA GLN A 154 -22.04 9.47 -15.98
C GLN A 154 -21.02 10.59 -16.24
N THR A 155 -19.71 10.29 -16.23
CA THR A 155 -18.67 11.27 -16.52
C THR A 155 -18.73 11.78 -17.96
N ILE A 156 -19.05 10.91 -18.93
CA ILE A 156 -19.35 11.32 -20.31
C ILE A 156 -20.51 12.33 -20.35
N GLN A 157 -21.63 12.04 -19.69
CA GLN A 157 -22.78 12.95 -19.67
C GLN A 157 -22.45 14.29 -19.00
N LYS A 158 -21.73 14.25 -17.88
CA LYS A 158 -21.30 15.43 -17.13
C LYS A 158 -20.43 16.34 -17.99
N VAL A 159 -19.39 15.81 -18.64
CA VAL A 159 -18.50 16.64 -19.47
C VAL A 159 -19.20 17.19 -20.71
N LEU A 160 -20.11 16.44 -21.34
CA LEU A 160 -20.84 16.95 -22.49
C LEU A 160 -21.76 18.11 -22.12
N LYS A 161 -22.40 18.02 -20.94
CA LYS A 161 -23.20 19.12 -20.40
C LYS A 161 -22.33 20.34 -20.11
N ALA A 162 -21.20 20.16 -19.42
CA ALA A 162 -20.28 21.26 -19.12
C ALA A 162 -19.72 21.91 -20.41
N GLN A 163 -19.36 21.10 -21.43
CA GLN A 163 -18.89 21.58 -22.73
C GLN A 163 -19.94 22.42 -23.46
N SER A 164 -21.21 22.04 -23.34
CA SER A 164 -22.32 22.80 -23.96
C SER A 164 -22.61 24.14 -23.26
N SER A 165 -22.21 24.27 -21.99
CA SER A 165 -22.35 25.50 -21.21
C SER A 165 -21.22 26.51 -21.45
N LEU A 166 -20.15 26.13 -22.15
CA LEU A 166 -19.07 27.04 -22.52
C LEU A 166 -19.57 28.13 -23.47
N LYS A 167 -18.96 29.32 -23.40
CA LYS A 167 -19.25 30.43 -24.32
C LYS A 167 -19.10 29.98 -25.79
N PRO A 168 -19.89 30.54 -26.72
CA PRO A 168 -19.86 30.16 -28.14
C PRO A 168 -18.48 30.27 -28.78
N GLU A 169 -17.66 31.24 -28.36
CA GLU A 169 -16.29 31.45 -28.84
C GLU A 169 -15.33 30.29 -28.54
N TYR A 170 -15.65 29.43 -27.56
CA TYR A 170 -14.86 28.24 -27.23
C TYR A 170 -15.37 26.96 -27.91
N GLN A 171 -16.46 27.05 -28.67
CA GLN A 171 -16.92 25.91 -29.46
C GLN A 171 -15.98 25.70 -30.66
N PRO A 172 -15.38 24.52 -30.82
CA PRO A 172 -14.37 24.31 -31.84
C PRO A 172 -14.98 24.18 -33.24
N THR A 173 -14.21 24.64 -34.23
CA THR A 173 -14.55 24.48 -35.64
C THR A 173 -14.37 23.03 -36.11
N GLN A 174 -15.03 22.66 -37.21
CA GLN A 174 -14.89 21.32 -37.78
C GLN A 174 -13.44 20.99 -38.16
N ALA A 175 -12.65 21.96 -38.61
CA ALA A 175 -11.23 21.78 -38.93
C ALA A 175 -10.40 21.42 -37.68
N GLN A 176 -10.63 22.11 -36.56
CA GLN A 176 -9.97 21.81 -35.28
C GLN A 176 -10.34 20.40 -34.77
N ILE A 177 -11.62 20.01 -34.90
CA ILE A 177 -12.08 18.67 -34.53
C ILE A 177 -11.38 17.61 -35.39
N THR A 178 -11.34 17.79 -36.72
CA THR A 178 -10.70 16.84 -37.65
C THR A 178 -9.20 16.70 -37.36
N ALA A 179 -8.50 17.81 -37.11
CA ALA A 179 -7.09 17.77 -36.73
C ALA A 179 -6.87 16.96 -35.43
N LYS A 180 -7.72 17.15 -34.42
CA LYS A 180 -7.65 16.39 -33.17
C LYS A 180 -7.95 14.90 -33.36
N VAL A 181 -8.94 14.52 -34.17
CA VAL A 181 -9.22 13.10 -34.48
C VAL A 181 -8.00 12.43 -35.13
N GLN A 182 -7.30 13.14 -36.02
CA GLN A 182 -6.09 12.64 -36.67
C GLN A 182 -4.92 12.51 -35.68
N SER A 183 -4.81 13.39 -34.69
CA SER A 183 -3.77 13.33 -33.67
C SER A 183 -4.02 12.30 -32.56
N LEU A 184 -5.22 11.71 -32.47
CA LEU A 184 -5.51 10.70 -31.45
C LEU A 184 -4.66 9.43 -31.68
N SER A 185 -4.02 8.95 -30.62
CA SER A 185 -3.28 7.69 -30.66
C SER A 185 -4.21 6.50 -30.92
N PRO A 186 -3.72 5.41 -31.53
CA PRO A 186 -4.50 4.17 -31.67
C PRO A 186 -5.04 3.64 -30.33
N GLU A 187 -4.29 3.84 -29.25
CA GLU A 187 -4.69 3.45 -27.90
C GLU A 187 -5.86 4.29 -27.37
N THR A 188 -5.81 5.61 -27.56
CA THR A 188 -6.90 6.52 -27.21
C THR A 188 -8.18 6.16 -27.98
N LYS A 189 -8.08 5.94 -29.29
CA LYS A 189 -9.22 5.53 -30.13
C LYS A 189 -9.85 4.23 -29.63
N THR A 190 -9.01 3.30 -29.20
CA THR A 190 -9.44 2.03 -28.62
C THR A 190 -10.23 2.22 -27.31
N LYS A 191 -9.70 3.05 -26.39
CA LYS A 191 -10.37 3.37 -25.11
C LYS A 191 -11.72 4.05 -25.33
N LEU A 192 -11.79 5.01 -26.27
CA LEU A 192 -13.04 5.69 -26.65
C LEU A 192 -14.09 4.72 -27.21
N LYS A 193 -13.69 3.83 -28.11
CA LYS A 193 -14.59 2.82 -28.67
C LYS A 193 -15.15 1.91 -27.57
N SER A 194 -14.33 1.52 -26.59
CA SER A 194 -14.74 0.64 -25.49
C SER A 194 -15.72 1.29 -24.51
N SER A 195 -15.66 2.61 -24.34
CA SER A 195 -16.56 3.36 -23.46
C SER A 195 -17.87 3.79 -24.15
N GLY A 196 -17.97 3.62 -25.46
CA GLY A 196 -19.08 4.11 -26.27
C GLY A 196 -19.00 5.61 -26.57
N LEU A 197 -17.86 6.26 -26.35
CA LEU A 197 -17.61 7.65 -26.73
C LEU A 197 -17.01 7.70 -28.14
N SER A 198 -17.59 8.50 -29.03
CA SER A 198 -17.04 8.62 -30.39
C SER A 198 -15.75 9.46 -30.42
N GLU A 199 -14.83 9.12 -31.34
CA GLU A 199 -13.59 9.87 -31.56
C GLU A 199 -13.86 11.36 -31.85
N THR A 200 -14.87 11.65 -32.66
CA THR A 200 -15.27 13.02 -33.02
C THR A 200 -15.75 13.82 -31.81
N VAL A 201 -16.56 13.20 -30.94
CA VAL A 201 -17.05 13.86 -29.72
C VAL A 201 -15.89 14.16 -28.78
N TYR A 202 -14.99 13.19 -28.56
CA TYR A 202 -13.82 13.42 -27.72
C TYR A 202 -12.87 14.49 -28.29
N ALA A 203 -12.63 14.47 -29.60
CA ALA A 203 -11.86 15.51 -30.29
C ALA A 203 -12.48 16.91 -30.14
N LYS A 204 -13.82 17.02 -30.10
CA LYS A 204 -14.52 18.26 -29.77
C LYS A 204 -14.19 18.74 -28.36
N LEU A 205 -14.15 17.84 -27.37
CA LEU A 205 -13.77 18.19 -26.00
C LEU A 205 -12.33 18.73 -25.95
N LEU A 206 -11.38 18.02 -26.59
CA LEU A 206 -9.98 18.44 -26.64
C LEU A 206 -9.78 19.78 -27.34
N ALA A 207 -10.47 20.02 -28.46
CA ALA A 207 -10.39 21.30 -29.16
C ALA A 207 -11.02 22.44 -28.35
N SER A 208 -12.08 22.18 -27.58
CA SER A 208 -12.65 23.18 -26.65
C SER A 208 -11.67 23.54 -25.54
N LYS A 209 -10.96 22.53 -24.99
CA LYS A 209 -9.88 22.70 -24.01
C LYS A 209 -8.76 23.61 -24.56
N ASP A 210 -8.29 23.36 -25.78
CA ASP A 210 -7.25 24.20 -26.42
C ASP A 210 -7.69 25.66 -26.60
N SER A 211 -8.95 25.89 -27.00
CA SER A 211 -9.51 27.24 -27.16
C SER A 211 -9.56 28.00 -25.83
N LEU A 212 -9.95 27.33 -24.74
CA LEU A 212 -9.94 27.93 -23.39
C LEU A 212 -8.53 28.32 -22.94
N PHE A 213 -7.54 27.44 -23.17
CA PHE A 213 -6.15 27.74 -22.83
C PHE A 213 -5.59 28.90 -23.65
N SER A 214 -5.91 28.96 -24.94
CA SER A 214 -5.46 30.05 -25.81
C SER A 214 -6.04 31.40 -25.39
N ALA A 215 -7.23 31.41 -24.80
CA ALA A 215 -7.92 32.61 -24.30
C ALA A 215 -7.55 32.96 -22.84
N GLY A 216 -6.96 32.04 -22.08
CA GLY A 216 -6.69 32.23 -20.65
C GLY A 216 -7.95 32.39 -19.79
N ASP A 217 -9.08 31.76 -20.17
CA ASP A 217 -10.33 31.88 -19.40
C ASP A 217 -10.24 31.14 -18.06
N THR A 218 -10.74 31.79 -17.00
CA THR A 218 -10.74 31.31 -15.62
C THR A 218 -12.13 31.28 -14.99
N SER A 219 -13.20 31.42 -15.80
CA SER A 219 -14.59 31.39 -15.35
C SER A 219 -14.97 30.07 -14.68
N GLN A 220 -16.03 30.07 -13.86
CA GLN A 220 -16.50 28.86 -13.19
C GLN A 220 -16.91 27.78 -14.19
N GLU A 221 -17.58 28.15 -15.30
CA GLU A 221 -17.98 27.22 -16.35
C GLU A 221 -16.77 26.58 -17.05
N SER A 222 -15.71 27.37 -17.24
CA SER A 222 -14.44 26.89 -17.80
C SER A 222 -13.77 25.89 -16.85
N ARG A 223 -13.76 26.18 -15.54
CA ARG A 223 -13.27 25.27 -14.50
C ARG A 223 -14.08 23.98 -14.44
N ASP A 224 -15.41 24.08 -14.41
CA ASP A 224 -16.32 22.93 -14.36
C ASP A 224 -16.16 22.00 -15.58
N PHE A 225 -15.95 22.58 -16.77
CA PHE A 225 -15.67 21.82 -17.99
C PHE A 225 -14.32 21.12 -17.94
N LEU A 226 -13.25 21.84 -17.57
CA LEU A 226 -11.91 21.26 -17.50
C LEU A 226 -11.84 20.14 -16.46
N GLU A 227 -12.49 20.31 -15.30
CA GLU A 227 -12.57 19.27 -14.27
C GLU A 227 -13.38 18.06 -14.76
N SER A 228 -14.54 18.29 -15.38
CA SER A 228 -15.34 17.18 -15.94
C SER A 228 -14.60 16.43 -17.05
N LEU A 229 -13.78 17.11 -17.86
CA LEU A 229 -12.94 16.48 -18.89
C LEU A 229 -11.78 15.69 -18.27
N LYS A 230 -11.18 16.20 -17.19
CA LYS A 230 -10.17 15.49 -16.41
C LYS A 230 -10.74 14.22 -15.78
N GLU A 231 -11.90 14.31 -15.12
CA GLU A 231 -12.63 13.15 -14.58
C GLU A 231 -12.94 12.11 -15.67
N LEU A 232 -13.38 12.55 -16.85
CA LEU A 232 -13.60 11.66 -17.99
C LEU A 232 -12.30 10.97 -18.41
N ASN A 233 -11.22 11.74 -18.59
CA ASN A 233 -9.91 11.21 -19.00
C ASN A 233 -9.39 10.18 -17.99
N GLN A 234 -9.50 10.46 -16.69
CA GLN A 234 -9.19 9.52 -15.61
C GLN A 234 -10.03 8.25 -15.70
N SER A 235 -11.36 8.40 -15.87
CA SER A 235 -12.30 7.27 -15.99
C SER A 235 -12.03 6.40 -17.22
N LEU A 236 -11.57 7.01 -18.31
CA LEU A 236 -11.22 6.31 -19.56
C LEU A 236 -9.78 5.77 -19.56
N GLY A 237 -8.98 6.14 -18.57
CA GLY A 237 -7.54 5.91 -18.54
C GLY A 237 -6.80 6.51 -19.72
N ILE A 238 -7.25 7.65 -20.23
CA ILE A 238 -6.57 8.41 -21.29
C ILE A 238 -5.66 9.42 -20.62
N ARG A 239 -4.35 9.26 -20.82
CA ARG A 239 -3.32 10.21 -20.39
C ARG A 239 -3.61 11.59 -21.01
N ASP A 240 -3.68 12.63 -20.20
CA ASP A 240 -3.52 13.99 -20.72
C ASP A 240 -2.07 14.12 -21.24
N LEU A 241 -1.89 14.63 -22.46
CA LEU A 241 -0.66 14.53 -23.26
C LEU A 241 0.65 14.94 -22.55
N ASP A 242 0.56 15.65 -21.41
CA ASP A 242 1.69 16.19 -20.64
C ASP A 242 1.72 15.74 -19.15
N GLN A 243 1.02 14.67 -18.75
CA GLN A 243 0.84 14.33 -17.32
C GLN A 243 1.14 12.87 -16.96
N MET A 244 1.35 12.59 -15.67
CA MET A 244 1.50 11.26 -15.06
C MET A 244 0.33 10.31 -15.42
N PRO A 245 0.46 8.98 -15.25
CA PRO A 245 -0.66 8.08 -15.41
C PRO A 245 -1.81 8.50 -14.49
N ASN A 246 -2.95 8.83 -15.07
CA ASN A 246 -4.11 9.37 -14.37
C ASN A 246 -5.15 8.29 -14.00
N SER A 247 -4.84 7.03 -14.29
CA SER A 247 -5.68 5.87 -14.00
C SER A 247 -4.84 4.64 -13.68
N PHE A 248 -5.46 3.65 -13.04
CA PHE A 248 -4.83 2.35 -12.74
C PHE A 248 -4.68 1.45 -13.98
N SER A 249 -5.11 1.91 -15.16
CA SER A 249 -4.84 1.23 -16.42
C SER A 249 -3.37 1.39 -16.82
N VAL A 250 -2.75 0.30 -17.30
CA VAL A 250 -1.33 0.31 -17.69
C VAL A 250 -1.09 1.33 -18.81
N ASP A 251 -0.20 2.29 -18.55
CA ASP A 251 0.23 3.29 -19.51
C ASP A 251 1.58 2.89 -20.13
N LYS A 252 1.55 2.46 -21.39
CA LYS A 252 2.75 2.01 -22.09
C LYS A 252 3.76 3.14 -22.31
N GLN A 253 3.30 4.38 -22.48
CA GLN A 253 4.20 5.51 -22.70
C GLN A 253 4.92 5.86 -21.40
N PHE A 254 4.23 5.81 -20.25
CA PHE A 254 4.84 6.01 -18.94
C PHE A 254 6.05 5.08 -18.69
N PHE A 255 5.93 3.79 -19.00
CA PHE A 255 7.04 2.84 -18.87
C PHE A 255 8.17 3.03 -19.89
N LYS A 256 7.88 3.61 -21.08
CA LYS A 256 8.94 4.01 -22.02
C LYS A 256 9.72 5.21 -21.48
N ASP A 257 9.03 6.14 -20.84
CA ASP A 257 9.62 7.34 -20.26
C ASP A 257 10.41 7.02 -18.97
N ASN A 258 10.13 5.88 -18.31
CA ASN A 258 10.73 5.46 -17.03
C ASN A 258 11.34 4.03 -17.09
N PRO A 259 12.49 3.85 -17.77
CA PRO A 259 13.10 2.53 -18.01
C PRO A 259 13.57 1.82 -16.73
N ASP A 260 13.88 2.56 -15.65
CA ASP A 260 14.29 1.99 -14.37
C ASP A 260 13.16 1.15 -13.72
N LEU A 261 11.90 1.53 -13.93
CA LEU A 261 10.74 0.76 -13.47
C LEU A 261 10.66 -0.58 -14.22
N VAL A 262 10.89 -0.56 -15.54
CA VAL A 262 10.90 -1.76 -16.37
C VAL A 262 12.03 -2.69 -15.96
N LYS A 263 13.21 -2.14 -15.69
CA LYS A 263 14.36 -2.89 -15.17
C LYS A 263 14.03 -3.55 -13.83
N HIS A 264 13.45 -2.79 -12.89
CA HIS A 264 13.05 -3.33 -11.59
C HIS A 264 12.04 -4.48 -11.72
N ILE A 265 11.02 -4.34 -12.59
CA ILE A 265 10.04 -5.40 -12.88
C ILE A 265 10.74 -6.69 -13.36
N GLY A 266 11.76 -6.56 -14.21
CA GLY A 266 12.49 -7.71 -14.76
C GLY A 266 13.43 -8.40 -13.76
N GLU A 267 14.00 -7.63 -12.82
CA GLU A 267 15.00 -8.12 -11.86
C GLU A 267 14.39 -8.62 -10.54
N SER A 268 13.26 -8.04 -10.12
CA SER A 268 12.65 -8.33 -8.82
C SER A 268 12.06 -9.75 -8.77
N GLN A 269 12.32 -10.43 -7.65
CA GLN A 269 11.82 -11.79 -7.40
C GLN A 269 10.31 -11.81 -7.13
N ASP A 270 9.76 -10.72 -6.57
CA ASP A 270 8.34 -10.60 -6.22
C ASP A 270 7.47 -10.77 -7.48
N PHE A 271 7.86 -10.09 -8.57
CA PHE A 271 7.14 -10.16 -9.84
C PHE A 271 7.25 -11.53 -10.53
N LYS A 272 8.26 -12.36 -10.22
CA LYS A 272 8.34 -13.72 -10.80
C LYS A 272 7.19 -14.61 -10.36
N THR A 273 6.58 -14.32 -9.23
CA THR A 273 5.39 -15.06 -8.78
C THR A 273 4.21 -14.90 -9.76
N LEU A 274 4.18 -13.83 -10.56
CA LEU A 274 3.16 -13.60 -11.59
C LEU A 274 3.37 -14.37 -12.90
N ASP A 275 4.54 -14.98 -13.11
CA ASP A 275 4.83 -15.72 -14.36
C ASP A 275 3.93 -16.94 -14.53
N ASN A 276 3.38 -17.46 -13.43
CA ASN A 276 2.46 -18.60 -13.42
C ASN A 276 1.00 -18.18 -13.16
N SER A 277 0.67 -16.89 -13.22
CA SER A 277 -0.69 -16.40 -12.94
C SER A 277 -1.70 -16.81 -14.00
N PHE A 278 -1.28 -17.09 -15.24
CA PHE A 278 -2.19 -17.50 -16.31
C PHE A 278 -2.05 -18.98 -16.60
N ASP A 279 -3.11 -19.74 -16.35
CA ASP A 279 -3.18 -21.16 -16.66
C ASP A 279 -4.25 -21.43 -17.74
N LEU A 280 -3.77 -21.66 -18.96
CA LEU A 280 -4.60 -22.08 -20.09
C LEU A 280 -4.56 -23.60 -20.30
N SER A 281 -4.17 -24.39 -19.29
CA SER A 281 -4.14 -25.86 -19.36
C SER A 281 -5.52 -26.49 -19.45
N TRP A 282 -6.58 -25.76 -19.10
CA TRP A 282 -7.97 -26.19 -19.20
C TRP A 282 -8.48 -26.32 -20.65
N LEU A 283 -7.81 -25.70 -21.63
CA LEU A 283 -8.09 -25.87 -23.07
C LEU A 283 -7.65 -27.28 -23.53
N LYS A 284 -8.46 -28.30 -23.22
CA LYS A 284 -8.07 -29.72 -23.39
C LYS A 284 -8.80 -30.41 -24.53
N ASN A 285 -10.04 -30.03 -24.82
CA ASN A 285 -10.81 -30.65 -25.90
C ASN A 285 -10.79 -29.81 -27.18
N PHE A 286 -11.02 -30.47 -28.32
CA PHE A 286 -10.98 -29.79 -29.62
C PHE A 286 -12.04 -28.69 -29.75
N LYS A 287 -13.20 -28.82 -29.08
CA LYS A 287 -14.24 -27.80 -29.11
C LYS A 287 -13.78 -26.49 -28.45
N GLU A 288 -13.13 -26.56 -27.30
CA GLU A 288 -12.53 -25.43 -26.59
C GLU A 288 -11.40 -24.81 -27.40
N VAL A 289 -10.48 -25.64 -27.91
CA VAL A 289 -9.37 -25.21 -28.75
C VAL A 289 -9.90 -24.52 -30.03
N SER A 290 -10.89 -25.11 -30.68
CA SER A 290 -11.56 -24.55 -31.86
C SER A 290 -12.18 -23.20 -31.57
N THR A 291 -12.91 -23.07 -30.45
CA THR A 291 -13.57 -21.81 -30.06
C THR A 291 -12.53 -20.74 -29.75
N PHE A 292 -11.43 -21.11 -29.09
CA PHE A 292 -10.32 -20.21 -28.83
C PHE A 292 -9.67 -19.73 -30.14
N VAL A 293 -9.35 -20.64 -31.05
CA VAL A 293 -8.72 -20.31 -32.34
C VAL A 293 -9.63 -19.42 -33.20
N GLU A 294 -10.93 -19.66 -33.20
CA GLU A 294 -11.87 -18.84 -33.97
C GLU A 294 -11.84 -17.36 -33.54
N LYS A 295 -11.72 -17.12 -32.23
CA LYS A 295 -11.69 -15.78 -31.64
C LYS A 295 -10.30 -15.13 -31.68
N PHE A 296 -9.26 -15.89 -31.35
CA PHE A 296 -7.93 -15.36 -31.02
C PHE A 296 -6.83 -15.77 -32.00
N GLY A 297 -7.10 -16.73 -32.89
CA GLY A 297 -6.16 -17.16 -33.92
C GLY A 297 -6.02 -16.15 -35.04
N ASP A 298 -4.83 -16.11 -35.64
CA ASP A 298 -4.63 -15.43 -36.92
C ASP A 298 -5.27 -16.23 -38.08
N GLU A 299 -5.32 -15.63 -39.27
CA GLU A 299 -5.94 -16.27 -40.44
C GLU A 299 -5.26 -17.59 -40.83
N ASN A 300 -3.95 -17.71 -40.60
CA ASN A 300 -3.20 -18.94 -40.85
C ASN A 300 -3.63 -20.05 -39.89
N LEU A 301 -3.77 -19.75 -38.59
CA LEU A 301 -4.19 -20.70 -37.58
C LEU A 301 -5.65 -21.12 -37.78
N LYS A 302 -6.53 -20.19 -38.17
CA LYS A 302 -7.92 -20.51 -38.55
C LYS A 302 -7.96 -21.44 -39.77
N ARG A 303 -7.10 -21.21 -40.77
CA ARG A 303 -6.97 -22.10 -41.94
C ARG A 303 -6.52 -23.50 -41.53
N LEU A 304 -5.48 -23.59 -40.70
CA LEU A 304 -4.97 -24.87 -40.17
C LEU A 304 -6.05 -25.60 -39.36
N LYS A 305 -6.80 -24.88 -38.53
CA LYS A 305 -7.94 -25.41 -37.77
C LYS A 305 -8.97 -26.05 -38.68
N SER A 306 -9.35 -25.39 -39.78
CA SER A 306 -10.33 -25.91 -40.73
C SER A 306 -9.85 -27.17 -41.45
N GLN A 307 -8.54 -27.30 -41.69
CA GLN A 307 -7.95 -28.50 -42.28
C GLN A 307 -7.95 -29.69 -41.32
N ILE A 308 -7.83 -29.46 -40.00
CA ILE A 308 -7.79 -30.53 -39.01
C ILE A 308 -9.15 -30.87 -38.38
N SER A 309 -10.14 -29.98 -38.47
CA SER A 309 -11.50 -30.20 -37.94
C SER A 309 -12.09 -31.58 -38.27
N PRO A 310 -12.03 -32.06 -39.54
CA PRO A 310 -12.57 -33.38 -39.90
C PRO A 310 -11.92 -34.56 -39.16
N PHE A 311 -10.71 -34.39 -38.64
CA PHE A 311 -9.98 -35.47 -37.95
C PHE A 311 -10.49 -35.72 -36.51
N PHE A 312 -11.23 -34.76 -35.94
CA PHE A 312 -11.77 -34.85 -34.58
C PHE A 312 -13.22 -35.34 -34.53
N ASP A 313 -13.95 -35.25 -35.65
CA ASP A 313 -15.34 -35.69 -35.75
C ASP A 313 -15.48 -37.18 -36.08
N GLU A 314 -14.40 -37.83 -36.55
CA GLU A 314 -14.37 -39.27 -36.86
C GLU A 314 -13.60 -40.09 -35.83
N GLU A 315 -14.34 -40.94 -35.12
CA GLU A 315 -13.82 -41.81 -34.06
C GLU A 315 -12.71 -42.73 -34.61
N GLY A 316 -11.46 -42.51 -34.18
CA GLY A 316 -10.29 -43.31 -34.59
C GLY A 316 -9.42 -42.73 -35.70
N ARG A 317 -9.84 -41.66 -36.39
CA ARG A 317 -9.09 -41.04 -37.51
C ARG A 317 -7.76 -40.41 -37.08
N LEU A 318 -7.68 -39.90 -35.85
CA LEU A 318 -6.43 -39.45 -35.22
C LEU A 318 -5.33 -40.53 -35.16
N LYS A 319 -5.68 -41.81 -35.23
CA LYS A 319 -4.71 -42.93 -35.21
C LYS A 319 -4.22 -43.33 -36.60
N GLN A 320 -4.77 -42.77 -37.68
CA GLN A 320 -4.49 -43.14 -39.08
C GLN A 320 -4.10 -41.93 -39.95
N LEU A 321 -3.55 -40.87 -39.36
CA LEU A 321 -3.09 -39.69 -40.12
C LEU A 321 -1.95 -40.05 -41.07
N THR A 322 -2.03 -39.58 -42.30
CA THR A 322 -0.91 -39.60 -43.26
C THR A 322 0.26 -38.73 -42.78
N PRO A 323 1.49 -38.91 -43.30
CA PRO A 323 2.63 -38.05 -42.95
C PRO A 323 2.35 -36.55 -43.17
N GLU A 324 1.67 -36.19 -44.26
CA GLU A 324 1.26 -34.83 -44.57
C GLU A 324 0.24 -34.29 -43.56
N GLU A 325 -0.78 -35.07 -43.21
CA GLU A 325 -1.79 -34.67 -42.22
C GLU A 325 -1.19 -34.55 -40.81
N ARG A 326 -0.25 -35.44 -40.45
CA ARG A 326 0.49 -35.36 -39.19
C ARG A 326 1.29 -34.07 -39.12
N LYS A 327 1.93 -33.65 -40.22
CA LYS A 327 2.66 -32.38 -40.30
C LYS A 327 1.73 -31.18 -40.13
N ILE A 328 0.54 -31.19 -40.72
CA ILE A 328 -0.48 -30.13 -40.53
C ILE A 328 -0.94 -30.09 -39.08
N PHE A 329 -1.17 -31.25 -38.47
CA PHE A 329 -1.55 -31.37 -37.06
C PHE A 329 -0.46 -30.81 -36.12
N GLU A 330 0.79 -31.21 -36.29
CA GLU A 330 1.94 -30.70 -35.52
C GLU A 330 2.11 -29.18 -35.69
N THR A 331 1.93 -28.67 -36.92
CA THR A 331 2.00 -27.24 -37.23
C THR A 331 0.88 -26.46 -36.54
N PHE A 332 -0.34 -26.99 -36.56
CA PHE A 332 -1.47 -26.40 -35.84
C PHE A 332 -1.21 -26.32 -34.35
N PHE A 333 -0.81 -27.43 -33.71
CA PHE A 333 -0.57 -27.44 -32.27
C PHE A 333 0.59 -26.52 -31.87
N SER A 334 1.67 -26.49 -32.67
CA SER A 334 2.79 -25.58 -32.42
C SER A 334 2.35 -24.11 -32.50
N SER A 335 1.57 -23.76 -33.51
CA SER A 335 1.04 -22.40 -33.70
C SER A 335 0.03 -22.01 -32.61
N PHE A 336 -0.81 -22.95 -32.19
CA PHE A 336 -1.73 -22.79 -31.07
C PHE A 336 -0.98 -22.54 -29.75
N GLN A 337 0.08 -23.31 -29.47
CA GLN A 337 0.91 -23.08 -28.28
C GLN A 337 1.62 -21.73 -28.33
N ALA A 338 2.09 -21.28 -29.50
CA ALA A 338 2.70 -19.97 -29.66
C ALA A 338 1.73 -18.82 -29.31
N ILE A 339 0.48 -18.89 -29.77
CA ILE A 339 -0.55 -17.88 -29.42
C ILE A 339 -0.87 -17.93 -27.93
N LYS A 340 -0.97 -19.12 -27.32
CA LYS A 340 -1.16 -19.24 -25.86
C LYS A 340 -0.02 -18.58 -25.09
N GLN A 341 1.23 -18.86 -25.48
CA GLN A 341 2.41 -18.26 -24.85
C GLN A 341 2.46 -16.75 -25.03
N GLN A 342 2.12 -16.25 -26.22
CA GLN A 342 2.03 -14.81 -26.49
C GLN A 342 0.97 -14.15 -25.60
N MET A 343 -0.24 -14.71 -25.53
CA MET A 343 -1.32 -14.21 -24.70
C MET A 343 -0.91 -14.20 -23.23
N THR A 344 -0.39 -15.33 -22.70
CA THR A 344 0.12 -15.43 -21.33
C THR A 344 1.21 -14.39 -21.06
N GLY A 345 2.20 -14.24 -21.94
CA GLY A 345 3.30 -13.29 -21.77
C GLY A 345 2.83 -11.83 -21.73
N VAL A 346 1.93 -11.44 -22.64
CA VAL A 346 1.35 -10.09 -22.65
C VAL A 346 0.54 -9.85 -21.38
N SER A 347 -0.33 -10.79 -21.01
CA SER A 347 -1.16 -10.69 -19.82
C SER A 347 -0.35 -10.61 -18.52
N THR A 348 0.71 -11.41 -18.37
CA THR A 348 1.63 -11.33 -17.23
C THR A 348 2.33 -9.97 -17.15
N ASN A 349 2.78 -9.43 -18.29
CA ASN A 349 3.41 -8.11 -18.31
C ASN A 349 2.43 -7.00 -17.91
N MET A 350 1.14 -7.14 -18.27
CA MET A 350 0.11 -6.19 -17.84
C MET A 350 -0.09 -6.22 -16.31
N LEU A 351 -0.04 -7.39 -15.68
CA LEU A 351 -0.11 -7.48 -14.21
C LEU A 351 1.08 -6.82 -13.53
N LYS A 352 2.29 -7.14 -14.00
CA LYS A 352 3.53 -6.57 -13.47
C LYS A 352 3.53 -5.05 -13.59
N ALA A 353 3.18 -4.54 -14.78
CA ALA A 353 3.09 -3.11 -15.03
C ALA A 353 2.00 -2.44 -14.18
N GLY A 354 0.82 -3.05 -14.07
CA GLY A 354 -0.28 -2.52 -13.25
C GLY A 354 0.13 -2.38 -11.79
N ALA A 355 0.67 -3.45 -11.18
CA ALA A 355 1.10 -3.44 -9.79
C ALA A 355 2.25 -2.45 -9.52
N MET A 356 3.14 -2.20 -10.49
CA MET A 356 4.22 -1.22 -10.36
C MET A 356 3.72 0.23 -10.50
N GLN A 357 2.74 0.47 -11.38
CA GLN A 357 2.19 1.80 -11.64
C GLN A 357 1.20 2.25 -10.56
N ALA A 358 0.50 1.32 -9.92
CA ALA A 358 -0.60 1.61 -9.01
C ALA A 358 -0.26 2.59 -7.86
N PRO A 359 0.87 2.45 -7.14
CA PRO A 359 1.24 3.43 -6.10
C PRO A 359 1.41 4.85 -6.63
N ILE A 360 1.91 5.00 -7.87
CA ILE A 360 2.13 6.30 -8.54
C ILE A 360 0.79 6.98 -8.82
N VAL A 361 -0.16 6.21 -9.36
CA VAL A 361 -1.51 6.68 -9.65
C VAL A 361 -2.22 7.10 -8.37
N ALA A 362 -2.13 6.28 -7.32
CA ALA A 362 -2.71 6.58 -6.01
C ALA A 362 -2.15 7.88 -5.43
N LEU A 363 -0.83 8.07 -5.45
CA LEU A 363 -0.19 9.32 -5.02
C LEU A 363 -0.66 10.52 -5.83
N TYR A 364 -0.74 10.38 -7.15
CA TYR A 364 -1.23 11.46 -8.01
C TYR A 364 -2.66 11.87 -7.67
N HIS A 365 -3.54 10.91 -7.39
CA HIS A 365 -4.90 11.16 -6.93
C HIS A 365 -4.94 11.91 -5.59
N TYR A 366 -4.09 11.54 -4.62
CA TYR A 366 -3.98 12.30 -3.37
C TYR A 366 -3.40 13.70 -3.57
N LEU A 367 -2.58 13.91 -4.60
CA LEU A 367 -1.93 15.18 -4.91
C LEU A 367 -2.74 16.09 -5.86
N ASP A 368 -3.99 15.77 -6.17
CA ASP A 368 -4.84 16.55 -7.08
C ASP A 368 -5.01 18.04 -6.65
N GLN A 369 -5.43 18.93 -7.57
CA GLN A 369 -5.61 20.38 -7.41
C GLN A 369 -6.39 20.75 -6.15
N ASP A 370 -7.52 20.10 -5.94
CA ASP A 370 -8.37 20.29 -4.78
C ASP A 370 -7.67 19.82 -3.48
N SER A 371 -6.81 18.82 -3.57
CA SER A 371 -6.20 18.17 -2.39
C SER A 371 -5.19 19.05 -1.69
N ILE A 372 -4.44 19.86 -2.44
CA ILE A 372 -3.39 20.71 -1.89
C ILE A 372 -3.75 22.19 -1.89
N GLY A 373 -5.06 22.51 -2.00
CA GLY A 373 -5.59 23.86 -1.86
C GLY A 373 -5.09 24.86 -2.91
N LEU A 374 -4.82 24.36 -4.12
CA LEU A 374 -4.21 25.11 -5.22
C LEU A 374 -5.24 25.54 -6.28
N GLU A 375 -6.47 25.88 -5.88
CA GLU A 375 -7.59 26.27 -6.76
C GLU A 375 -7.26 27.35 -7.81
N ASN A 376 -6.16 28.10 -7.63
CA ASN A 376 -5.73 29.19 -8.51
C ASN A 376 -4.38 28.95 -9.22
N LEU A 377 -3.75 27.79 -9.05
CA LEU A 377 -2.54 27.46 -9.81
C LEU A 377 -2.91 26.70 -11.08
N ASN A 378 -2.61 27.31 -12.22
CA ASN A 378 -2.77 26.68 -13.53
C ASN A 378 -1.87 25.42 -13.65
N GLN A 379 -2.16 24.56 -14.63
CA GLN A 379 -1.38 23.34 -14.86
C GLN A 379 0.12 23.60 -15.11
N GLN A 380 0.51 24.81 -15.55
CA GLN A 380 1.92 25.17 -15.78
C GLN A 380 2.75 25.23 -14.48
N ASN A 381 2.10 25.51 -13.34
CA ASN A 381 2.76 25.59 -12.03
C ASN A 381 2.95 24.22 -11.36
N ARG A 382 2.42 23.14 -11.97
CA ARG A 382 2.65 21.75 -11.55
C ARG A 382 3.38 20.98 -12.63
N GLN A 383 4.53 20.45 -12.26
CA GLN A 383 5.31 19.56 -13.11
C GLN A 383 5.60 18.30 -12.31
N PHE A 384 4.66 17.36 -12.30
CA PHE A 384 4.88 16.02 -11.76
C PHE A 384 5.06 15.06 -12.94
N GLY A 385 6.10 14.23 -12.86
CA GLY A 385 6.26 13.12 -13.79
C GLY A 385 7.37 13.20 -14.81
N ASP A 386 8.27 14.18 -14.70
CA ASP A 386 9.51 14.17 -15.50
C ASP A 386 10.41 12.99 -15.11
N ARG A 387 10.30 12.48 -13.87
CA ARG A 387 11.19 11.41 -13.39
C ARG A 387 10.61 10.62 -12.21
N THR A 388 10.50 9.30 -12.40
CA THR A 388 10.31 8.33 -11.32
C THR A 388 11.55 7.44 -11.24
N ASP A 389 12.19 7.38 -10.07
CA ASP A 389 13.41 6.60 -9.87
C ASP A 389 13.19 5.47 -8.85
N ILE A 390 13.98 4.39 -8.96
CA ILE A 390 14.07 3.34 -7.94
C ILE A 390 15.37 3.51 -7.17
N LEU A 391 15.27 3.90 -5.91
CA LEU A 391 16.40 3.97 -4.99
C LEU A 391 16.52 2.65 -4.24
N THR A 392 17.75 2.30 -3.85
CA THR A 392 18.03 1.15 -3.00
C THR A 392 18.63 1.65 -1.69
N GLU A 393 17.96 1.37 -0.58
CA GLU A 393 18.36 1.82 0.76
C GLU A 393 18.42 0.61 1.69
N GLY A 394 19.62 0.06 1.85
CA GLY A 394 19.80 -1.24 2.50
C GLY A 394 19.10 -2.35 1.70
N GLU A 395 18.17 -3.06 2.35
CA GLU A 395 17.34 -4.10 1.70
C GLU A 395 16.10 -3.53 1.01
N ASP A 396 15.72 -2.28 1.32
CA ASP A 396 14.50 -1.67 0.82
C ASP A 396 14.67 -1.12 -0.60
N LYS A 397 13.59 -1.24 -1.38
CA LYS A 397 13.41 -0.58 -2.67
C LYS A 397 12.43 0.57 -2.51
N ILE A 398 12.91 1.77 -2.80
CA ILE A 398 12.15 3.01 -2.62
C ILE A 398 11.83 3.59 -3.99
N LEU A 399 10.54 3.71 -4.28
CA LEU A 399 10.04 4.44 -5.43
C LEU A 399 10.05 5.94 -5.11
N LYS A 400 10.95 6.68 -5.75
CA LYS A 400 11.01 8.14 -5.64
C LYS A 400 10.15 8.77 -6.73
N PHE A 401 9.11 9.48 -6.31
CA PHE A 401 8.23 10.27 -7.14
C PHE A 401 8.59 11.74 -7.02
N SER A 402 9.06 12.34 -8.11
CA SER A 402 9.57 13.72 -8.11
C SER A 402 8.66 14.65 -8.91
N GLY A 403 8.50 15.87 -8.43
CA GLY A 403 7.86 16.94 -9.19
C GLY A 403 8.12 18.33 -8.63
N LYS A 404 7.37 19.30 -9.14
CA LYS A 404 7.45 20.70 -8.73
C LYS A 404 6.06 21.30 -8.56
N ILE A 405 5.95 22.21 -7.58
CA ILE A 405 4.80 23.10 -7.39
C ILE A 405 5.36 24.51 -7.19
N ASP A 406 4.88 25.50 -7.94
CA ASP A 406 5.40 26.88 -7.90
C ASP A 406 6.93 26.93 -8.11
N ASN A 407 7.43 26.11 -9.04
CA ASN A 407 8.86 25.89 -9.32
C ASN A 407 9.70 25.33 -8.14
N LYS A 408 9.08 24.96 -7.02
CA LYS A 408 9.73 24.37 -5.86
C LYS A 408 9.68 22.84 -5.93
N PRO A 409 10.80 22.13 -5.73
CA PRO A 409 10.85 20.68 -5.77
C PRO A 409 10.03 20.03 -4.64
N ILE A 410 9.33 18.95 -4.97
CA ILE A 410 8.67 18.06 -4.02
C ILE A 410 8.96 16.62 -4.42
N ASN A 411 9.48 15.84 -3.48
CA ASN A 411 9.63 14.41 -3.66
C ASN A 411 8.82 13.62 -2.64
N PHE A 412 8.21 12.53 -3.10
CA PHE A 412 7.62 11.48 -2.28
C PHE A 412 8.41 10.19 -2.45
N TYR A 413 8.50 9.43 -1.37
CA TYR A 413 9.23 8.19 -1.31
C TYR A 413 8.29 7.10 -0.83
N PHE A 414 7.97 6.17 -1.73
CA PHE A 414 7.13 5.04 -1.43
C PHE A 414 8.00 3.79 -1.29
N ASN A 415 8.02 3.19 -0.11
CA ASN A 415 8.74 1.96 0.12
C ASN A 415 7.96 0.78 -0.48
N LEU A 416 8.49 0.15 -1.53
CA LEU A 416 7.83 -0.94 -2.26
C LEU A 416 7.67 -2.19 -1.39
N ASN A 417 8.59 -2.43 -0.46
CA ASN A 417 8.58 -3.60 0.41
C ASN A 417 7.54 -3.45 1.54
N THR A 418 7.53 -2.27 2.18
CA THR A 418 6.69 -2.07 3.36
C THR A 418 5.38 -1.38 3.06
N GLY A 419 5.28 -0.58 1.99
CA GLY A 419 4.13 0.27 1.67
C GLY A 419 4.11 1.63 2.39
N LYS A 420 5.18 1.97 3.13
CA LYS A 420 5.29 3.25 3.85
C LYS A 420 5.51 4.41 2.89
N LEU A 421 4.89 5.55 3.20
CA LEU A 421 5.05 6.79 2.45
C LEU A 421 5.79 7.85 3.26
N GLN A 422 6.81 8.42 2.64
CA GLN A 422 7.57 9.55 3.16
C GLN A 422 7.55 10.69 2.14
N CYS A 423 7.86 11.91 2.58
CA CYS A 423 8.12 13.03 1.69
C CYS A 423 9.37 13.78 2.14
N ASP A 424 9.90 14.62 1.25
CA ASP A 424 10.89 15.61 1.66
C ASP A 424 10.31 16.53 2.75
N ASP A 425 11.15 16.88 3.70
CA ASP A 425 10.84 17.84 4.76
C ASP A 425 11.97 18.87 4.84
N HIS A 426 11.80 19.99 4.12
CA HIS A 426 12.84 21.01 3.97
C HIS A 426 13.23 21.67 5.30
N LEU A 427 12.36 21.63 6.32
CA LEU A 427 12.65 22.09 7.67
C LEU A 427 12.08 21.08 8.66
N ASN A 428 12.96 20.37 9.36
CA ASN A 428 12.57 19.31 10.28
C ASN A 428 13.21 19.50 11.65
N PHE A 429 12.38 19.39 12.70
CA PHE A 429 12.85 19.24 14.08
C PHE A 429 12.76 17.78 14.55
N ASN A 430 13.91 17.12 14.64
CA ASN A 430 14.00 15.81 15.28
C ASN A 430 13.91 15.98 16.80
N LYS A 431 12.76 15.59 17.37
CA LYS A 431 12.45 15.69 18.80
C LYS A 431 13.37 14.82 19.66
N ASP A 432 13.69 13.62 19.20
CA ASP A 432 14.50 12.65 19.96
C ASP A 432 15.96 13.09 20.08
N GLN A 433 16.49 13.67 18.99
CA GLN A 433 17.85 14.18 18.95
C GLN A 433 17.95 15.65 19.38
N ASN A 434 16.81 16.32 19.58
CA ASN A 434 16.71 17.77 19.78
C ASN A 434 17.54 18.54 18.74
N ARG A 435 17.32 18.23 17.45
CA ARG A 435 18.11 18.77 16.33
C ARG A 435 17.22 19.31 15.22
N ILE A 436 17.64 20.43 14.64
CA ILE A 436 17.05 21.02 13.43
C ILE A 436 17.93 20.69 12.24
N SER A 437 17.29 20.34 11.13
CA SER A 437 17.91 20.16 9.82
C SER A 437 17.13 20.97 8.79
N ILE A 438 17.85 21.57 7.82
CA ILE A 438 17.26 22.35 6.73
C ILE A 438 17.83 21.85 5.40
N GLY A 439 16.95 21.59 4.42
CA GLY A 439 17.33 21.25 3.04
C GLY A 439 16.72 19.95 2.51
N GLU A 440 17.10 19.61 1.27
CA GLU A 440 16.46 18.59 0.43
C GLU A 440 16.74 17.13 0.84
N THR A 441 17.60 16.87 1.82
CA THR A 441 18.00 15.51 2.21
C THR A 441 17.16 14.92 3.33
N THR A 442 16.34 15.73 3.99
CA THR A 442 15.58 15.27 5.15
C THR A 442 14.22 14.74 4.72
N ARG A 443 13.84 13.58 5.26
CA ARG A 443 12.58 12.91 4.96
C ARG A 443 11.77 12.73 6.24
N THR A 444 10.47 12.94 6.12
CA THR A 444 9.52 12.71 7.22
C THR A 444 8.59 11.57 6.85
N ASP A 445 8.41 10.64 7.78
CA ASP A 445 7.40 9.57 7.67
C ASP A 445 6.01 10.20 7.81
N LEU A 446 5.16 9.99 6.80
CA LEU A 446 3.81 10.51 6.82
C LEU A 446 2.90 9.74 7.78
N ASN A 447 3.37 8.60 8.32
CA ASN A 447 2.60 7.59 9.05
C ASN A 447 1.43 7.07 8.23
N ILE A 448 1.64 6.96 6.92
CA ILE A 448 0.67 6.42 5.96
C ILE A 448 1.21 5.08 5.47
N GLN A 449 0.36 4.07 5.55
CA GLN A 449 0.64 2.71 5.13
C GLN A 449 -0.31 2.36 3.98
N LEU A 450 0.21 2.40 2.76
CA LEU A 450 -0.50 1.94 1.56
C LEU A 450 -0.18 0.46 1.31
N PRO A 451 -0.92 -0.25 0.42
CA PRO A 451 -0.58 -1.62 0.04
C PRO A 451 0.84 -1.70 -0.52
N SER A 452 1.64 -2.64 0.00
CA SER A 452 3.00 -2.90 -0.51
C SER A 452 2.96 -3.52 -1.91
N GLN A 453 4.12 -3.58 -2.58
CA GLN A 453 4.24 -4.22 -3.88
C GLN A 453 3.78 -5.69 -3.84
N GLN A 454 4.12 -6.40 -2.75
CA GLN A 454 3.74 -7.79 -2.56
C GLN A 454 2.23 -7.95 -2.29
N ASP A 455 1.61 -7.01 -1.56
CA ASP A 455 0.16 -7.01 -1.33
C ASP A 455 -0.59 -6.86 -2.66
N LEU A 456 -0.14 -5.91 -3.51
CA LEU A 456 -0.73 -5.67 -4.83
C LEU A 456 -0.57 -6.89 -5.75
N ILE A 457 0.60 -7.53 -5.75
CA ILE A 457 0.87 -8.75 -6.52
C ILE A 457 -0.04 -9.89 -6.07
N THR A 458 -0.17 -10.09 -4.75
CA THR A 458 -1.00 -11.14 -4.16
C THR A 458 -2.47 -10.92 -4.51
N LEU A 459 -2.96 -9.69 -4.38
CA LEU A 459 -4.32 -9.32 -4.74
C LEU A 459 -4.64 -9.60 -6.21
N LEU A 460 -3.71 -9.30 -7.12
CA LEU A 460 -3.87 -9.59 -8.55
C LEU A 460 -3.89 -11.10 -8.83
N GLN A 461 -3.07 -11.90 -8.12
CA GLN A 461 -3.09 -13.36 -8.23
C GLN A 461 -4.41 -13.97 -7.74
N GLU A 462 -4.93 -13.46 -6.63
CA GLU A 462 -6.20 -13.91 -6.06
C GLU A 462 -7.39 -13.52 -6.95
N THR A 463 -7.30 -12.38 -7.63
CA THR A 463 -8.32 -11.93 -8.60
C THR A 463 -8.31 -12.78 -9.88
N LEU A 464 -7.15 -13.21 -10.38
CA LEU A 464 -7.02 -13.93 -11.65
C LEU A 464 -7.10 -15.45 -11.48
N THR A 465 -8.22 -15.95 -10.98
CA THR A 465 -8.46 -17.39 -10.89
C THR A 465 -8.67 -18.03 -12.27
N PRO A 466 -8.55 -19.36 -12.42
CA PRO A 466 -8.87 -20.06 -13.66
C PRO A 466 -10.28 -19.74 -14.20
N GLU A 467 -11.26 -19.56 -13.31
CA GLU A 467 -12.63 -19.21 -13.64
C GLU A 467 -12.72 -17.81 -14.26
N THR A 468 -12.06 -16.82 -13.65
CA THR A 468 -11.97 -15.45 -14.17
C THR A 468 -11.32 -15.41 -15.55
N GLN A 469 -10.24 -16.17 -15.73
CA GLN A 469 -9.55 -16.27 -17.02
C GLN A 469 -10.45 -16.90 -18.09
N GLN A 470 -11.20 -17.94 -17.75
CA GLN A 470 -12.18 -18.55 -18.65
C GLN A 470 -13.30 -17.57 -19.02
N GLU A 471 -13.80 -16.81 -18.06
CA GLU A 471 -14.86 -15.83 -18.32
C GLU A 471 -14.38 -14.71 -19.24
N LEU A 472 -13.21 -14.12 -18.97
CA LEU A 472 -12.58 -13.13 -19.84
C LEU A 472 -12.44 -13.63 -21.28
N LEU A 473 -12.05 -14.89 -21.47
CA LEU A 473 -11.93 -15.50 -22.81
C LEU A 473 -13.29 -15.79 -23.46
N LYS A 474 -14.31 -16.12 -22.67
CA LYS A 474 -15.68 -16.34 -23.18
C LYS A 474 -16.36 -15.04 -23.61
N THR A 475 -16.18 -13.96 -22.85
CA THR A 475 -16.81 -12.66 -23.10
C THR A 475 -16.10 -11.85 -24.17
N SER A 476 -14.82 -12.11 -24.41
CA SER A 476 -14.06 -11.41 -25.45
C SER A 476 -14.26 -12.02 -26.83
N SER A 477 -14.34 -11.20 -27.87
CA SER A 477 -14.53 -11.61 -29.26
C SER A 477 -13.21 -11.78 -30.01
N ASN A 478 -12.14 -11.11 -29.56
CA ASN A 478 -10.81 -11.16 -30.16
C ASN A 478 -9.71 -10.80 -29.15
N MET A 479 -8.44 -10.93 -29.57
CA MET A 479 -7.26 -10.70 -28.72
C MET A 479 -7.18 -9.27 -28.16
N GLN A 480 -7.59 -8.28 -28.96
CA GLN A 480 -7.55 -6.88 -28.55
C GLN A 480 -8.58 -6.61 -27.45
N GLU A 481 -9.80 -7.11 -27.62
CA GLU A 481 -10.87 -7.01 -26.62
C GLU A 481 -10.51 -7.77 -25.33
N TYR A 482 -9.88 -8.95 -25.45
CA TYR A 482 -9.39 -9.70 -24.29
C TYR A 482 -8.40 -8.89 -23.45
N HIS A 483 -7.37 -8.32 -24.07
CA HIS A 483 -6.41 -7.49 -23.32
C HIS A 483 -7.06 -6.24 -22.72
N GLN A 484 -8.06 -5.64 -23.38
CA GLN A 484 -8.80 -4.52 -22.80
C GLN A 484 -9.57 -4.92 -21.54
N ASN A 485 -10.33 -6.02 -21.63
CA ASN A 485 -11.11 -6.53 -20.51
C ASN A 485 -10.21 -6.93 -19.34
N LEU A 486 -9.05 -7.53 -19.63
CA LEU A 486 -8.03 -7.83 -18.62
C LEU A 486 -7.48 -6.55 -17.99
N ASN A 487 -7.12 -5.54 -18.78
CA ASN A 487 -6.62 -4.27 -18.26
C ASN A 487 -7.65 -3.57 -17.35
N GLN A 488 -8.92 -3.61 -17.73
CA GLN A 488 -10.01 -3.07 -16.92
C GLN A 488 -10.12 -3.82 -15.61
N LEU A 489 -10.11 -5.15 -15.62
CA LEU A 489 -10.12 -5.95 -14.39
C LEU A 489 -8.95 -5.59 -13.46
N ILE A 490 -7.72 -5.56 -14.01
CA ILE A 490 -6.51 -5.17 -13.26
C ILE A 490 -6.69 -3.78 -12.65
N SER A 491 -7.12 -2.80 -13.47
CA SER A 491 -7.34 -1.42 -13.06
C SER A 491 -8.36 -1.33 -11.92
N SER A 492 -9.53 -1.97 -12.05
CA SER A 492 -10.57 -1.96 -11.02
C SER A 492 -10.13 -2.63 -9.72
N THR A 493 -9.38 -3.73 -9.81
CA THR A 493 -8.84 -4.43 -8.64
C THR A 493 -7.84 -3.57 -7.89
N LEU A 494 -6.88 -2.96 -8.61
CA LEU A 494 -5.86 -2.11 -8.02
C LEU A 494 -6.48 -0.84 -7.44
N GLU A 495 -7.36 -0.17 -8.18
CA GLU A 495 -8.10 1.00 -7.69
C GLU A 495 -8.83 0.69 -6.38
N GLY A 496 -9.52 -0.46 -6.33
CA GLY A 496 -10.23 -0.91 -5.13
C GLY A 496 -9.34 -1.28 -3.94
N SER A 497 -8.02 -1.36 -4.11
CA SER A 497 -7.05 -1.62 -3.03
C SER A 497 -6.58 -0.35 -2.32
N PHE A 498 -6.74 0.82 -2.95
CA PHE A 498 -6.40 2.11 -2.35
C PHE A 498 -7.65 2.73 -1.74
N ASN A 499 -7.63 2.93 -0.42
CA ASN A 499 -8.68 3.68 0.25
C ASN A 499 -8.40 5.18 0.02
N PHE A 500 -9.19 5.85 -0.80
CA PHE A 500 -9.12 7.31 -0.98
C PHE A 500 -9.68 8.03 0.27
N ASP A 501 -9.02 7.78 1.40
CA ASP A 501 -9.34 8.28 2.72
C ASP A 501 -9.05 9.79 2.77
N PRO A 502 -10.04 10.62 3.13
CA PRO A 502 -9.84 12.05 3.35
C PRO A 502 -8.71 12.38 4.34
N LEU A 503 -8.42 11.51 5.30
CA LEU A 503 -7.32 11.70 6.27
C LEU A 503 -5.94 11.55 5.61
N ILE A 504 -5.77 10.53 4.76
CA ILE A 504 -4.53 10.33 3.98
C ILE A 504 -4.30 11.55 3.08
N ARG A 505 -5.35 11.96 2.37
CA ARG A 505 -5.34 13.16 1.51
C ARG A 505 -4.95 14.41 2.31
N SER A 506 -5.58 14.64 3.46
CA SER A 506 -5.30 15.77 4.35
C SER A 506 -3.85 15.77 4.85
N ARG A 507 -3.32 14.59 5.25
CA ARG A 507 -1.93 14.46 5.71
C ARG A 507 -0.91 14.75 4.61
N ILE A 508 -1.12 14.21 3.41
CA ILE A 508 -0.28 14.49 2.24
C ILE A 508 -0.32 15.98 1.90
N SER A 509 -1.51 16.59 1.94
CA SER A 509 -1.70 18.01 1.68
C SER A 509 -0.97 18.90 2.67
N MET A 510 -1.19 18.66 3.96
CA MET A 510 -0.55 19.41 5.03
C MET A 510 0.97 19.34 4.94
N GLN A 511 1.54 18.16 4.66
CA GLN A 511 2.99 17.98 4.57
C GLN A 511 3.57 18.59 3.28
N THR A 512 2.82 18.53 2.18
CA THR A 512 3.18 19.24 0.94
C THR A 512 3.23 20.75 1.16
N GLU A 513 2.20 21.32 1.78
CA GLU A 513 2.13 22.75 2.06
C GLU A 513 3.14 23.19 3.14
N LYS A 514 3.45 22.34 4.13
CA LYS A 514 4.54 22.55 5.08
C LYS A 514 5.85 22.71 4.33
N ASN A 515 6.19 21.74 3.49
CA ASN A 515 7.44 21.73 2.74
C ASN A 515 7.54 22.95 1.80
N LEU A 516 6.47 23.26 1.05
CA LEU A 516 6.43 24.43 0.17
C LEU A 516 6.57 25.76 0.91
N THR A 517 5.93 25.88 2.08
CA THR A 517 6.02 27.08 2.92
C THR A 517 7.44 27.28 3.47
N SER A 518 8.10 26.21 3.92
CA SER A 518 9.48 26.24 4.39
C SER A 518 10.47 26.58 3.26
N GLN A 519 10.24 26.05 2.06
CA GLN A 519 11.02 26.41 0.87
C GLN A 519 10.78 27.86 0.43
N GLU A 520 9.55 28.37 0.50
CA GLU A 520 9.22 29.78 0.22
C GLU A 520 9.95 30.70 1.19
N PHE A 521 9.84 30.40 2.48
CA PHE A 521 10.54 31.14 3.52
C PHE A 521 12.05 31.17 3.28
N SER A 522 12.63 30.03 2.92
CA SER A 522 14.06 29.95 2.63
C SER A 522 14.43 30.76 1.39
N ALA A 523 13.66 30.68 0.30
CA ALA A 523 13.94 31.42 -0.92
C ALA A 523 13.83 32.95 -0.73
N ASP A 524 12.84 33.38 0.05
CA ASP A 524 12.51 34.80 0.21
C ASP A 524 13.38 35.50 1.26
N PHE A 525 13.72 34.82 2.36
CA PHE A 525 14.40 35.45 3.50
C PHE A 525 15.86 35.02 3.66
N LEU A 526 16.28 33.91 3.05
CA LEU A 526 17.64 33.37 3.16
C LEU A 526 18.37 33.40 1.80
N PRO A 527 19.39 34.24 1.63
CA PRO A 527 20.15 34.32 0.39
C PRO A 527 20.97 33.03 0.21
N PRO A 528 21.34 32.65 -1.04
CA PRO A 528 21.96 31.35 -1.32
C PRO A 528 23.16 31.02 -0.44
N HIS A 529 24.02 32.00 -0.13
CA HIS A 529 25.19 31.80 0.72
C HIS A 529 24.86 31.47 2.19
N ILE A 530 23.80 32.07 2.76
CA ILE A 530 23.30 31.73 4.10
C ILE A 530 22.59 30.38 4.06
N SER A 531 21.78 30.14 3.05
CA SER A 531 21.10 28.85 2.87
C SER A 531 22.09 27.68 2.79
N SER A 532 23.20 27.83 2.06
CA SER A 532 24.27 26.82 2.04
C SER A 532 24.97 26.64 3.39
N GLN A 533 25.14 27.71 4.18
CA GLN A 533 25.71 27.60 5.52
C GLN A 533 24.77 26.86 6.48
N LEU A 534 23.47 27.13 6.39
CA LEU A 534 22.45 26.49 7.24
C LEU A 534 22.27 24.99 6.94
N GLN A 535 22.77 24.47 5.82
CA GLN A 535 22.84 23.01 5.58
C GLN A 535 23.83 22.30 6.52
N ASP A 536 24.82 23.00 7.09
CA ASP A 536 25.63 22.45 8.18
C ASP A 536 24.85 22.53 9.48
N GLU A 537 24.30 21.39 9.91
CA GLU A 537 23.52 21.27 11.15
C GLU A 537 24.26 21.81 12.37
N ARG A 538 25.61 21.83 12.38
CA ARG A 538 26.38 22.40 13.50
C ARG A 538 26.17 23.90 13.65
N ILE A 539 25.98 24.62 12.53
CA ILE A 539 25.75 26.07 12.54
C ILE A 539 24.40 26.39 13.17
N ILE A 540 23.36 25.64 12.81
CA ILE A 540 22.03 25.80 13.39
C ILE A 540 22.03 25.39 14.87
N ASN A 541 22.47 24.17 15.16
CA ASN A 541 22.22 23.55 16.45
C ASN A 541 23.15 24.05 17.57
N ASN A 542 24.29 24.66 17.26
CA ASN A 542 25.19 25.25 18.26
C ASN A 542 24.87 26.72 18.57
N ASN A 543 24.00 27.37 17.79
CA ASN A 543 23.56 28.74 18.05
C ASN A 543 22.11 28.73 18.60
N PRO A 544 21.90 29.05 19.89
CA PRO A 544 20.57 28.99 20.51
C PRO A 544 19.52 29.84 19.80
N GLN A 545 19.89 31.02 19.30
CA GLN A 545 18.94 31.94 18.64
C GLN A 545 18.54 31.44 17.25
N ILE A 546 19.51 30.95 16.47
CA ILE A 546 19.25 30.35 15.15
C ILE A 546 18.36 29.11 15.33
N LYS A 547 18.73 28.22 16.25
CA LYS A 547 17.96 27.00 16.54
C LYS A 547 16.52 27.34 16.94
N LYS A 548 16.34 28.33 17.82
CA LYS A 548 15.02 28.75 18.30
C LYS A 548 14.11 29.26 17.19
N LEU A 549 14.63 30.11 16.29
CA LEU A 549 13.89 30.59 15.13
C LEU A 549 13.32 29.41 14.32
N PHE A 550 14.16 28.44 13.97
CA PHE A 550 13.76 27.31 13.14
C PHE A 550 12.89 26.29 13.89
N GLN A 551 13.06 26.14 15.21
CA GLN A 551 12.14 25.35 16.04
C GLN A 551 10.74 25.97 16.07
N ILE A 552 10.63 27.29 16.14
CA ILE A 552 9.34 27.99 16.07
C ILE A 552 8.71 27.79 14.70
N LEU A 553 9.47 28.00 13.62
CA LEU A 553 8.97 27.81 12.25
C LEU A 553 8.50 26.38 11.99
N ASP A 554 9.29 25.38 12.39
CA ASP A 554 8.88 23.97 12.29
C ASP A 554 7.61 23.72 13.10
N PHE A 555 7.54 24.18 14.36
CA PHE A 555 6.36 23.99 15.20
C PHE A 555 5.12 24.69 14.64
N VAL A 556 5.22 25.93 14.16
CA VAL A 556 4.11 26.63 13.49
C VAL A 556 3.64 25.77 12.33
N SER A 557 4.56 25.31 11.48
CA SER A 557 4.20 24.58 10.27
C SER A 557 3.59 23.20 10.53
N GLU A 558 4.12 22.43 11.50
CA GLU A 558 3.63 21.09 11.84
C GLU A 558 2.28 21.10 12.58
N ASN A 559 1.92 22.24 13.20
CA ASN A 559 0.64 22.40 13.90
C ASN A 559 -0.39 23.23 13.13
N SER A 560 -0.10 23.60 11.88
CA SER A 560 -1.01 24.36 11.01
C SER A 560 -1.86 23.46 10.13
N THR A 561 -3.06 23.91 9.77
CA THR A 561 -3.85 23.31 8.69
C THR A 561 -3.23 23.64 7.32
N SER A 562 -3.61 22.89 6.28
CA SER A 562 -3.22 23.20 4.89
C SER A 562 -3.60 24.64 4.51
N ASP A 563 -4.80 25.10 4.88
CA ASP A 563 -5.28 26.45 4.54
C ASP A 563 -4.46 27.55 5.24
N GLN A 564 -4.06 27.31 6.49
CA GLN A 564 -3.19 28.22 7.23
C GLN A 564 -1.80 28.29 6.60
N LEU A 565 -1.24 27.16 6.18
CA LEU A 565 0.05 27.10 5.48
C LEU A 565 -0.02 27.80 4.12
N ILE A 566 -1.11 27.62 3.36
CA ILE A 566 -1.34 28.33 2.09
C ILE A 566 -1.41 29.84 2.32
N SER A 567 -2.14 30.30 3.35
CA SER A 567 -2.20 31.72 3.70
C SER A 567 -0.83 32.25 4.12
N LEU A 568 -0.07 31.48 4.91
CA LEU A 568 1.28 31.85 5.33
C LEU A 568 2.24 31.98 4.15
N ARG A 569 2.23 31.01 3.22
CA ARG A 569 3.03 31.05 1.98
C ARG A 569 2.68 32.27 1.12
N LYS A 570 1.38 32.58 0.96
CA LYS A 570 0.94 33.81 0.25
C LYS A 570 1.41 35.08 0.96
N SER A 571 1.39 35.06 2.29
CA SER A 571 1.86 36.17 3.13
C SER A 571 3.36 36.38 2.98
N PHE A 572 4.17 35.33 2.91
CA PHE A 572 5.60 35.44 2.60
C PHE A 572 5.86 36.10 1.25
N LYS A 573 5.19 35.65 0.17
CA LYS A 573 5.34 36.30 -1.16
C LYS A 573 4.98 37.80 -1.13
N LYS A 574 3.89 38.17 -0.46
CA LYS A 574 3.48 39.58 -0.30
C LYS A 574 4.51 40.36 0.53
N LEU A 575 4.98 39.76 1.62
CA LEU A 575 5.97 40.34 2.51
C LEU A 575 7.27 40.61 1.75
N THR A 576 7.75 39.67 0.93
CA THR A 576 8.93 39.81 0.08
C THR A 576 8.81 40.98 -0.89
N SER A 577 7.65 41.15 -1.52
CA SER A 577 7.39 42.31 -2.38
C SER A 577 7.42 43.63 -1.59
N LEU A 578 6.85 43.66 -0.39
CA LEU A 578 6.80 44.85 0.46
C LEU A 578 8.19 45.23 0.98
N ILE A 579 8.92 44.28 1.56
CA ILE A 579 10.26 44.49 2.12
C ILE A 579 11.32 44.70 1.03
N SER A 580 11.00 44.54 -0.25
CA SER A 580 11.94 44.88 -1.33
C SER A 580 12.05 46.38 -1.58
N SER A 581 11.09 47.18 -1.09
CA SER A 581 11.06 48.64 -1.30
C SER A 581 11.06 49.42 0.00
N ARG A 582 12.18 50.09 0.30
CA ARG A 582 12.26 50.99 1.45
C ARG A 582 11.17 52.08 1.42
N GLN A 583 10.83 52.58 0.24
CA GLN A 583 9.78 53.60 0.09
C GLN A 583 8.40 53.09 0.50
N GLU A 584 8.08 51.83 0.23
CA GLU A 584 6.82 51.23 0.67
C GLU A 584 6.79 51.03 2.18
N LEU A 585 7.93 50.66 2.78
CA LEU A 585 8.05 50.50 4.24
C LEU A 585 7.84 51.80 5.01
N GLU A 586 8.25 52.94 4.46
CA GLU A 586 8.03 54.25 5.11
C GLU A 586 6.55 54.62 5.22
N LYS A 587 5.68 53.99 4.43
CA LYS A 587 4.22 54.20 4.49
C LYS A 587 3.56 53.43 5.64
N ILE A 588 4.27 52.51 6.30
CA ILE A 588 3.73 51.78 7.45
C ILE A 588 3.43 52.78 8.57
N ALA A 589 2.16 52.86 8.97
CA ALA A 589 1.69 53.86 9.93
C ALA A 589 2.18 53.59 11.37
N ASP A 590 2.31 52.32 11.77
CA ASP A 590 2.79 51.97 13.11
C ASP A 590 4.32 52.05 13.18
N PRO A 591 4.91 52.91 14.04
CA PRO A 591 6.35 53.14 14.07
C PRO A 591 7.16 51.91 14.51
N ILE A 592 6.60 51.06 15.38
CA ILE A 592 7.28 49.86 15.91
C ILE A 592 7.34 48.82 14.81
N ILE A 593 6.20 48.56 14.17
CA ILE A 593 6.13 47.60 13.06
C ILE A 593 7.01 48.09 11.91
N LYS A 594 6.94 49.38 11.58
CA LYS A 594 7.79 50.01 10.57
C LYS A 594 9.27 49.77 10.84
N GLU A 595 9.73 50.03 12.06
CA GLU A 595 11.14 49.85 12.43
C GLU A 595 11.61 48.40 12.23
N GLN A 596 10.80 47.41 12.61
CA GLN A 596 11.16 46.00 12.46
C GLN A 596 11.21 45.56 10.99
N PHE A 597 10.28 46.05 10.17
CA PHE A 597 10.30 45.78 8.72
C PHE A 597 11.49 46.43 8.03
N ILE A 598 11.85 47.64 8.45
CA ILE A 598 13.05 48.35 7.99
C ILE A 598 14.31 47.55 8.34
N LYS A 599 14.44 47.07 9.58
CA LYS A 599 15.57 46.24 10.02
C LYS A 599 15.66 44.95 9.21
N LEU A 600 14.51 44.32 8.93
CA LEU A 600 14.45 43.13 8.08
C LEU A 600 14.89 43.46 6.64
N HIS A 601 14.38 44.55 6.04
CA HIS A 601 14.81 45.00 4.70
C HIS A 601 16.32 45.25 4.63
N GLU A 602 16.87 45.99 5.58
CA GLU A 602 18.29 46.32 5.64
C GLU A 602 19.14 45.05 5.80
N SER A 603 18.68 44.10 6.62
CA SER A 603 19.38 42.82 6.75
C SER A 603 19.38 42.06 5.43
N LEU A 604 18.31 42.14 4.62
CA LEU A 604 18.16 41.41 3.35
C LEU A 604 19.08 41.90 2.21
N GLN A 605 19.50 43.16 2.15
CA GLN A 605 20.18 43.82 1.02
C GLN A 605 21.71 43.52 0.83
N ASN A 606 22.22 42.43 1.41
CA ASN A 606 23.59 41.85 1.33
C ASN A 606 24.65 42.36 2.32
N THR A 607 25.46 41.42 2.82
CA THR A 607 26.56 41.46 3.84
C THR A 607 26.18 41.16 5.30
N SER A 608 24.91 40.91 5.60
CA SER A 608 24.49 40.51 6.94
C SER A 608 25.01 39.11 7.32
N THR A 609 25.49 38.95 8.56
CA THR A 609 25.84 37.65 9.13
C THR A 609 24.59 36.79 9.34
N ILE A 610 24.75 35.45 9.40
CA ILE A 610 23.62 34.56 9.71
C ILE A 610 22.94 35.00 11.01
N ALA A 611 23.73 35.33 12.04
CA ALA A 611 23.20 35.77 13.34
C ALA A 611 22.28 36.99 13.21
N ASN A 612 22.75 38.08 12.60
CA ASN A 612 21.95 39.30 12.41
C ASN A 612 20.73 39.05 11.50
N ARG A 613 20.88 38.22 10.46
CA ARG A 613 19.77 37.81 9.58
C ARG A 613 18.69 37.06 10.39
N THR A 614 19.07 36.06 11.18
CA THR A 614 18.11 35.28 11.98
C THR A 614 17.49 36.09 13.11
N GLU A 615 18.23 37.03 13.70
CA GLU A 615 17.73 37.91 14.77
C GLU A 615 16.67 38.88 14.25
N THR A 616 16.92 39.52 13.10
CA THR A 616 15.94 40.42 12.46
C THR A 616 14.70 39.67 12.00
N MET A 617 14.86 38.44 11.48
CA MET A 617 13.75 37.56 11.14
C MET A 617 12.95 37.11 12.35
N PHE A 618 13.61 36.73 13.44
CA PHE A 618 12.95 36.35 14.69
C PHE A 618 12.18 37.54 15.29
N SER A 619 12.78 38.73 15.31
CA SER A 619 12.14 39.96 15.80
C SER A 619 10.89 40.32 15.00
N PHE A 620 10.93 40.12 13.68
CA PHE A 620 9.77 40.24 12.81
C PHE A 620 8.69 39.20 13.17
N LEU A 621 9.04 37.91 13.25
CA LEU A 621 8.06 36.85 13.59
C LEU A 621 7.43 37.07 14.96
N GLN A 622 8.19 37.58 15.93
CA GLN A 622 7.75 37.91 17.29
C GLN A 622 6.65 38.99 17.34
N ILE A 623 6.38 39.71 16.24
CA ILE A 623 5.21 40.60 16.12
C ILE A 623 3.91 39.80 16.04
N PHE A 624 3.94 38.68 15.33
CA PHE A 624 2.78 37.86 15.02
C PHE A 624 2.71 36.58 15.87
N LEU A 625 3.65 36.41 16.81
CA LEU A 625 3.57 35.37 17.83
C LEU A 625 2.67 35.82 18.98
N LYS A 626 1.78 34.92 19.42
CA LYS A 626 0.87 35.14 20.55
C LYS A 626 1.57 35.22 21.90
N GLN A 627 2.77 34.64 21.99
CA GLN A 627 3.60 34.59 23.20
C GLN A 627 4.96 35.25 22.93
N ASP A 628 5.52 35.91 23.95
CA ASP A 628 6.86 36.48 23.87
C ASP A 628 7.93 35.39 24.10
N PHE A 629 8.62 35.05 23.02
CA PHE A 629 9.76 34.14 23.03
C PHE A 629 11.08 34.89 22.94
N SER A 630 11.15 36.20 23.20
CA SER A 630 12.44 36.91 23.21
C SER A 630 13.37 36.44 24.34
N LYS A 631 12.81 36.07 25.50
CA LYS A 631 13.58 35.65 26.69
C LYS A 631 13.37 34.19 27.12
N ASN A 632 12.19 33.63 26.86
CA ASN A 632 11.84 32.28 27.31
C ASN A 632 12.49 31.20 26.44
N GLU A 633 12.92 30.08 27.02
CA GLU A 633 13.29 28.91 26.22
C GLU A 633 12.06 28.43 25.43
N PHE A 634 12.25 28.17 24.13
CA PHE A 634 11.19 27.59 23.32
C PHE A 634 11.17 26.08 23.54
N ASN A 635 10.16 25.58 24.25
CA ASN A 635 9.93 24.16 24.42
C ASN A 635 8.68 23.71 23.67
N PRO A 636 8.81 23.04 22.52
CA PRO A 636 7.66 22.59 21.74
C PRO A 636 6.82 21.52 22.45
N GLN A 637 7.31 20.89 23.53
CA GLN A 637 6.55 19.88 24.28
C GLN A 637 5.55 20.50 25.28
N THR A 638 5.72 21.77 25.65
CA THR A 638 4.86 22.45 26.64
C THR A 638 3.80 23.35 26.02
N LEU A 639 3.79 23.47 24.69
CA LEU A 639 2.91 24.38 23.94
C LEU A 639 1.70 23.64 23.34
N THR A 640 0.53 24.27 23.38
CA THR A 640 -0.71 23.78 22.76
C THR A 640 -0.74 24.08 21.26
N LYS A 641 -1.37 23.22 20.46
CA LYS A 641 -1.34 23.27 18.99
C LYS A 641 -1.85 24.58 18.35
N ASN A 642 -2.72 25.33 19.03
CA ASN A 642 -3.47 26.45 18.42
C ASN A 642 -2.91 27.85 18.76
N ASP A 643 -1.83 27.94 19.53
CA ASP A 643 -1.64 29.11 20.40
C ASP A 643 -0.33 29.87 20.21
N ILE A 644 0.35 29.73 19.07
CA ILE A 644 1.62 30.46 18.88
C ILE A 644 1.64 31.50 17.78
N PHE A 645 0.93 31.37 16.65
CA PHE A 645 1.02 32.31 15.52
C PHE A 645 -0.35 32.85 15.08
N ASP A 646 -0.46 34.17 14.88
CA ASP A 646 -1.67 34.84 14.39
C ASP A 646 -1.61 35.08 12.87
N PHE A 647 -2.03 34.07 12.11
CA PHE A 647 -2.11 34.13 10.64
C PHE A 647 -3.01 35.27 10.14
N ILE A 648 -4.15 35.47 10.80
CA ILE A 648 -5.14 36.48 10.42
C ILE A 648 -4.56 37.88 10.61
N ASP A 649 -3.82 38.13 11.69
CA ASP A 649 -3.22 39.44 11.95
C ASP A 649 -2.11 39.76 10.95
N LEU A 650 -1.31 38.76 10.55
CA LEU A 650 -0.33 38.92 9.46
C LEU A 650 -1.01 39.28 8.13
N GLU A 651 -2.05 38.54 7.75
CA GLU A 651 -2.78 38.77 6.50
C GLU A 651 -3.50 40.12 6.49
N ASN A 652 -4.14 40.48 7.59
CA ASN A 652 -4.78 41.78 7.80
C ASN A 652 -3.75 42.91 7.77
N PHE A 653 -2.59 42.74 8.39
CA PHE A 653 -1.54 43.75 8.33
C PHE A 653 -1.04 43.95 6.89
N LEU A 654 -0.63 42.87 6.21
CA LEU A 654 -0.07 42.93 4.86
C LEU A 654 -1.02 43.51 3.82
N SER A 655 -2.34 43.43 4.05
CA SER A 655 -3.33 44.03 3.15
C SER A 655 -3.53 45.54 3.34
N VAL A 656 -2.90 46.19 4.32
CA VAL A 656 -2.91 47.67 4.49
C VAL A 656 -1.53 48.28 4.71
N ALA A 657 -0.48 47.47 4.80
CA ALA A 657 0.84 47.92 5.24
C ALA A 657 1.40 49.09 4.42
N ASN A 658 1.06 49.19 3.14
CA ASN A 658 1.47 50.27 2.24
C ASN A 658 0.40 51.35 1.99
N GLU A 659 -0.76 51.25 2.65
CA GLU A 659 -1.89 52.19 2.49
C GLU A 659 -1.84 53.36 3.49
N GLY A 660 -0.88 53.37 4.42
CA GLY A 660 -0.79 54.40 5.47
C GLY A 660 -1.90 54.32 6.52
N ILE A 661 -2.65 53.23 6.54
CA ILE A 661 -3.78 53.00 7.45
C ILE A 661 -3.25 52.52 8.81
N THR A 662 -3.78 53.09 9.89
CA THR A 662 -3.43 52.67 11.26
C THR A 662 -4.12 51.35 11.62
N LEU A 663 -3.53 50.59 12.55
CA LEU A 663 -4.14 49.35 13.05
C LEU A 663 -5.57 49.56 13.59
N GLN A 664 -5.84 50.73 14.16
CA GLN A 664 -7.16 51.13 14.69
C GLN A 664 -8.19 51.39 13.58
N GLN A 665 -7.76 51.87 12.41
CA GLN A 665 -8.64 52.22 11.29
C GLN A 665 -9.13 51.00 10.50
N LYS A 666 -8.31 49.94 10.37
CA LYS A 666 -8.69 48.73 9.64
C LYS A 666 -9.70 47.86 10.41
N GLY A 667 -9.57 47.80 11.74
CA GLY A 667 -10.27 46.81 12.56
C GLY A 667 -9.82 45.37 12.24
N GLY A 668 -10.37 44.39 12.96
CA GLY A 668 -10.14 42.96 12.66
C GLY A 668 -8.81 42.37 13.18
N PHE A 669 -8.02 43.13 13.94
CA PHE A 669 -6.87 42.58 14.65
C PHE A 669 -7.27 41.88 15.95
N SER A 670 -6.56 40.81 16.32
CA SER A 670 -6.80 40.12 17.58
C SER A 670 -6.50 41.02 18.80
N HIS A 671 -7.15 40.72 19.91
CA HIS A 671 -6.88 41.40 21.19
C HIS A 671 -5.42 41.18 21.61
N THR A 672 -4.92 39.95 21.47
CA THR A 672 -3.53 39.59 21.79
C THR A 672 -2.53 40.40 20.99
N PHE A 673 -2.71 40.51 19.66
CA PHE A 673 -1.85 41.32 18.81
C PHE A 673 -1.86 42.80 19.23
N SER A 674 -3.06 43.36 19.47
CA SER A 674 -3.21 44.75 19.90
C SER A 674 -2.51 45.03 21.24
N THR A 675 -2.64 44.11 22.20
CA THR A 675 -1.99 44.20 23.51
C THR A 675 -0.47 44.08 23.39
N ASN A 676 0.04 43.14 22.57
CA ASN A 676 1.48 42.95 22.35
C ASN A 676 2.14 44.18 21.71
N ILE A 677 1.49 44.79 20.70
CA ILE A 677 1.97 46.03 20.09
C ILE A 677 1.97 47.18 21.10
N THR A 678 0.92 47.29 21.92
CA THR A 678 0.80 48.34 22.95
C THR A 678 1.91 48.19 24.01
N ALA A 679 2.15 46.99 24.52
CA ALA A 679 3.21 46.74 25.49
C ALA A 679 4.62 47.04 24.93
N LYS A 680 4.88 46.72 23.66
CA LYS A 680 6.13 47.11 22.98
C LYS A 680 6.26 48.62 22.84
N ARG A 681 5.16 49.35 22.64
CA ARG A 681 5.12 50.82 22.56
C ARG A 681 5.43 51.46 23.89
N GLU A 682 4.76 51.03 24.95
CA GLU A 682 5.02 51.49 26.31
C GLU A 682 6.49 51.28 26.69
N LYS A 683 7.07 50.14 26.32
CA LYS A 683 8.49 49.86 26.55
C LYS A 683 9.43 50.81 25.81
N GLN A 684 9.19 51.10 24.53
CA GLN A 684 9.99 52.06 23.76
C GLN A 684 9.83 53.48 24.28
N GLU A 685 8.62 53.89 24.67
CA GLU A 685 8.37 55.20 25.27
C GLU A 685 9.09 55.35 26.61
N ASN A 686 9.09 54.31 27.45
CA ASN A 686 9.82 54.31 28.72
C ASN A 686 11.34 54.43 28.52
N LEU A 687 11.90 53.72 27.52
CA LEU A 687 13.32 53.83 27.15
C LEU A 687 13.68 55.20 26.57
N ALA A 688 12.81 55.80 25.74
CA ALA A 688 13.02 57.12 25.17
C ALA A 688 12.91 58.25 26.20
N ASN A 689 12.13 58.03 27.27
CA ASN A 689 11.94 58.98 28.36
C ASN A 689 12.93 58.82 29.53
N ALA A 690 13.83 57.83 29.46
CA ALA A 690 14.87 57.62 30.48
C ALA A 690 15.88 58.78 30.47
N LYS A 691 16.11 59.42 31.64
CA LYS A 691 16.86 60.68 31.74
C LYS A 691 18.35 60.51 32.06
N GLY A 692 18.86 59.27 32.10
CA GLY A 692 20.27 58.98 32.36
C GLY A 692 20.64 57.50 32.19
N ILE A 693 21.94 57.20 32.18
CA ILE A 693 22.47 55.83 31.99
C ILE A 693 21.97 54.88 33.08
N GLU A 694 21.84 55.33 34.33
CA GLU A 694 21.29 54.54 35.43
C GLU A 694 19.79 54.23 35.26
N ASP A 695 19.00 55.15 34.69
CA ASP A 695 17.60 54.90 34.35
C ASP A 695 17.49 53.90 33.19
N ILE A 696 18.40 53.97 32.21
CA ILE A 696 18.49 53.01 31.10
C ILE A 696 18.89 51.63 31.61
N GLU A 697 19.90 51.54 32.48
CA GLU A 697 20.33 50.27 33.11
C GLU A 697 19.23 49.69 34.02
N ARG A 698 18.47 50.52 34.73
CA ARG A 698 17.32 50.08 35.54
C ARG A 698 16.19 49.55 34.66
N GLU A 699 15.85 50.23 33.58
CA GLU A 699 14.86 49.73 32.61
C GLU A 699 15.34 48.44 31.94
N LEU A 700 16.64 48.33 31.60
CA LEU A 700 17.26 47.11 31.07
C LEU A 700 17.34 45.96 32.10
N ASN A 701 17.47 46.26 33.40
CA ASN A 701 17.51 45.26 34.47
C ASN A 701 16.12 44.80 34.92
N ASN A 702 15.10 45.67 34.88
CA ASN A 702 13.71 45.28 35.04
C ASN A 702 13.26 44.32 33.92
N ILE A 703 13.93 44.38 32.76
CA ILE A 703 13.80 43.42 31.66
C ILE A 703 14.51 42.08 31.96
N ALA A 704 15.41 41.97 32.92
CA ALA A 704 16.11 40.70 33.21
C ALA A 704 15.39 39.78 34.21
N VAL A 705 14.36 40.28 34.93
CA VAL A 705 13.71 39.58 36.07
C VAL A 705 12.22 39.27 35.82
N ALA A 706 11.65 39.70 34.69
CA ALA A 706 10.30 39.36 34.23
C ALA A 706 10.34 38.76 32.82
#